data_AF-A0A1D6KBE1-F1
#
_entry.id   AF-A0A1D6KBE1-F1
#
_cell.length_a   1.000
_cell.length_b   1.000
_cell.length_c   1.000
_cell.angle_alpha   90.00
_cell.angle_beta   90.00
_cell.angle_gamma   90.00
#
_symmetry.space_group_name_H-M   'P 1'
#
loop_
_entity.id
_entity.type
_entity.pdbx_description
1 polymer ?
#
loop_
_entity_poly.entity_id
_entity_poly.type
_entity_poly.pdbx_seq_one_letter_code
_entity_poly.pdbx_strand_id
1 'polypeptide(L)'
;MASSTSRRRRGGGLERVADNWERLVRAALKRDRDHLRVGGAPAAVGGQRLADAVPASLGRTTNIEQILQAADDIEVEDPNVARILCEQAYTMAQNLDPSSEGRGVLQFKTGLASVIKQKLAKKDGAPIDRQNDVQVLWNFYLEYKSRCRVDDMQREQERLRESGTFSTEMGNRAMKMKKVFATLRALLDVLENLVGQSPTDRLHRQILEEIKRIKRSDAALRGELMPYNIVPLDTSSSVANIFGFFPEVIAATAAIQNCEDLPRFPFDTPQLRQKDIFDLLQYVFGFQEDNIRNQRENVVLMLANAQSRLSLQIGSEPKIDEMAVTDVFCKVLDNYIKWCRYLGRRVAWTSLEAVNKNRKIILVALYFLIWGEAANIRFLPECICYIFHNMAKELDGILDSSVAETAKSCTTEGSTSFLEKIITPIYDTMAAEAENNKDGKAAHSAWRNYDDFNEYFWSRSCFELGWPPAEGSKFLRKPAKRKRTGKTNFVEHRTFLHLYRSFHRLWIFLLLMFQLLAIIAFHHGKMDIDTIRILLSAGPAFFVLNFIECCLDVILMFGAYKTARGFAISRLVIRFLWLTAVSTFVTYLYVKVLEERDTRNSDSTYFRIYGLVLGGYAAVRIMFALMAKIPACHRLSSFSDRSQFFQFFKWIYQERYYVGRGLYESISDYARYVIFWVVILACKFTFAYFLQIRPLVEPTNIIVQLHDLKYSWHDLVSRGNKNALTILSLWAPVLAIYLMDIHIWYTLLSALVGGVMGARDRLGEIRSIEMLHKRFESFPEAFAKNLSASRIPSRRIDRVNESEITTKTYASIFSPFWNEIIKSLREEDYISNREMDLLMMPSNCGNLMLVQWPLFLLTSKIMLANDYASDCKDSQYELWDRISKDEYMAYAVKECYYSTEKILHSLVDAEGQHWVVRLFRDLNDSIAQGSLLVTINLKKLQLVQSRLTGLTGLLIRDETAGRAAGVTKALLELYEVVTHEFLSQNLREQFDTWQLLLRARNDGRLFSKILWPKDPEMKEQLKRLHLLLTVKDSATNIPKNLEARRRLQFFTNSLFMDIPQAKPVSEMIPFSVFTPYYSETVLYSMSELCVENEDGISILFYLQKIYPDEWANFLERIGCGESSEDDFKESPSDTMELRFWVSYRGQTLARTVRGMMYYRRALMLQSYLERRCLGGIEDGNSAAEYIDTQGYELSPDARAQADIKFTYVVSCQIYGLQKQTKKQEAADIALL
;
A
#
# COMPACT_ATOMS: atom_id res chain seq x y z
N MET A 1 15.44 75.32 -14.85
CA MET A 1 16.65 75.26 -15.70
C MET A 1 17.04 73.79 -15.81
N ALA A 2 17.25 73.13 -16.95
CA ALA A 2 17.03 73.42 -18.38
C ALA A 2 17.11 72.04 -19.12
N SER A 3 16.61 71.79 -20.34
CA SER A 3 15.89 72.59 -21.36
C SER A 3 14.90 71.68 -22.15
N SER A 4 14.29 72.17 -23.24
CA SER A 4 13.39 71.40 -24.12
C SER A 4 14.09 70.70 -25.30
N THR A 5 13.57 69.56 -25.77
CA THR A 5 13.43 69.29 -27.23
C THR A 5 12.44 68.16 -27.51
N SER A 6 11.57 68.35 -28.51
CA SER A 6 10.64 67.33 -29.00
C SER A 6 11.13 66.72 -30.31
N ARG A 7 10.86 65.42 -30.54
CA ARG A 7 10.84 64.85 -31.91
C ARG A 7 9.97 63.58 -32.01
N ARG A 8 9.26 63.47 -33.12
CA ARG A 8 8.27 62.42 -33.47
C ARG A 8 8.90 61.02 -33.49
N ARG A 9 8.19 59.99 -32.99
CA ARG A 9 8.39 58.58 -33.39
C ARG A 9 7.51 58.25 -34.59
N ARG A 10 8.08 57.60 -35.61
CA ARG A 10 7.36 57.04 -36.77
C ARG A 10 6.74 55.69 -36.39
N GLY A 11 5.58 55.38 -36.96
CA GLY A 11 5.05 54.01 -37.02
C GLY A 11 5.88 53.15 -37.98
N GLY A 12 5.93 51.83 -37.71
CA GLY A 12 6.72 50.86 -38.49
C GLY A 12 7.13 49.62 -37.70
N GLY A 13 6.33 49.20 -36.71
CA GLY A 13 6.66 48.11 -35.79
C GLY A 13 6.07 46.74 -36.16
N LEU A 14 4.83 46.71 -36.68
CA LEU A 14 4.07 45.46 -36.87
C LEU A 14 4.57 44.61 -38.04
N GLU A 15 4.76 45.20 -39.23
CA GLU A 15 5.29 44.47 -40.40
C GLU A 15 6.69 43.90 -40.12
N ARG A 16 7.54 44.67 -39.43
CA ARG A 16 8.90 44.24 -39.06
C ARG A 16 8.94 43.08 -38.06
N VAL A 17 7.90 42.93 -37.24
CA VAL A 17 7.74 41.78 -36.34
C VAL A 17 7.19 40.58 -37.11
N ALA A 18 6.24 40.78 -38.04
CA ALA A 18 5.73 39.72 -38.91
C ALA A 18 6.84 39.14 -39.81
N ASP A 19 7.64 39.98 -40.47
CA ASP A 19 8.77 39.56 -41.31
C ASP A 19 9.84 38.79 -40.52
N ASN A 20 10.16 39.26 -39.31
CA ASN A 20 11.10 38.57 -38.44
C ASN A 20 10.55 37.21 -37.97
N TRP A 21 9.24 37.11 -37.73
CA TRP A 21 8.61 35.86 -37.33
C TRP A 21 8.53 34.87 -38.50
N GLU A 22 8.16 35.31 -39.71
CA GLU A 22 8.23 34.46 -40.91
C GLU A 22 9.64 33.96 -41.20
N ARG A 23 10.68 34.78 -40.97
CA ARG A 23 12.08 34.35 -41.11
C ARG A 23 12.45 33.28 -40.08
N LEU A 24 12.03 33.43 -38.83
CA LEU A 24 12.27 32.45 -37.76
C LEU A 24 11.51 31.14 -38.01
N VAL A 25 10.26 31.21 -38.46
CA VAL A 25 9.47 30.02 -38.87
C VAL A 25 10.11 29.33 -40.07
N ARG A 26 10.54 30.07 -41.09
CA ARG A 26 11.29 29.51 -42.23
C ARG A 26 12.64 28.93 -41.81
N ALA A 27 13.30 29.47 -40.80
CA ALA A 27 14.56 28.93 -40.26
C ALA A 27 14.35 27.63 -39.46
N ALA A 28 13.30 27.55 -38.65
CA ALA A 28 12.90 26.32 -37.95
C ALA A 28 12.57 25.20 -38.95
N LEU A 29 11.72 25.49 -39.95
CA LEU A 29 11.36 24.55 -41.03
C LEU A 29 12.54 24.18 -41.93
N LYS A 30 13.64 24.96 -41.92
CA LYS A 30 14.89 24.60 -42.61
C LYS A 30 15.75 23.65 -41.78
N ARG A 31 15.79 23.85 -40.46
CA ARG A 31 16.44 22.93 -39.50
C ARG A 31 15.89 21.51 -39.62
N ASP A 32 14.57 21.36 -39.62
CA ASP A 32 13.91 20.05 -39.78
C ASP A 32 14.21 19.40 -41.16
N ARG A 33 14.39 20.22 -42.20
CA ARG A 33 14.77 19.76 -43.55
C ARG A 33 16.23 19.33 -43.66
N ASP A 34 17.12 19.97 -42.91
CA ASP A 34 18.55 19.64 -42.92
C ASP A 34 18.83 18.38 -42.06
N HIS A 35 18.03 18.12 -41.01
CA HIS A 35 18.03 16.83 -40.29
C HIS A 35 17.57 15.63 -41.14
N LEU A 36 16.78 15.87 -42.20
CA LEU A 36 16.28 14.83 -43.11
C LEU A 36 17.26 14.43 -44.25
N ARG A 37 18.52 14.89 -44.22
CA ARG A 37 19.49 14.69 -45.32
C ARG A 37 20.79 13.98 -44.95
N VAL A 38 20.95 13.50 -43.71
CA VAL A 38 22.18 12.80 -43.27
C VAL A 38 21.82 11.51 -42.52
N GLY A 39 22.32 10.37 -43.01
CA GLY A 39 22.10 9.04 -42.41
C GLY A 39 20.87 8.31 -42.97
N GLY A 40 20.97 6.99 -43.17
CA GLY A 40 19.93 6.20 -43.86
C GLY A 40 19.60 4.86 -43.19
N ALA A 41 18.60 4.18 -43.76
CA ALA A 41 17.95 2.94 -43.34
C ALA A 41 16.97 3.07 -42.13
N PRO A 42 15.89 2.25 -42.08
CA PRO A 42 14.63 2.68 -41.47
C PRO A 42 14.39 2.14 -40.05
N ALA A 43 14.49 3.00 -39.05
CA ALA A 43 13.88 2.78 -37.73
C ALA A 43 12.41 3.28 -37.73
N ALA A 44 11.58 2.70 -36.86
CA ALA A 44 10.14 3.02 -36.78
C ALA A 44 9.90 4.51 -36.46
N VAL A 45 8.98 5.14 -37.21
CA VAL A 45 8.81 6.60 -37.24
C VAL A 45 8.14 7.13 -35.96
N GLY A 46 8.95 7.56 -35.00
CA GLY A 46 8.54 8.42 -33.89
C GLY A 46 8.43 9.90 -34.32
N GLY A 47 7.56 10.20 -35.27
CA GLY A 47 7.20 11.59 -35.62
C GLY A 47 6.22 12.17 -34.61
N GLN A 48 6.44 13.41 -34.18
CA GLN A 48 5.57 14.10 -33.21
C GLN A 48 4.14 14.27 -33.79
N ARG A 49 3.14 13.60 -33.20
CA ARG A 49 1.77 13.54 -33.72
C ARG A 49 1.07 14.88 -33.59
N LEU A 50 0.14 15.18 -34.50
CA LEU A 50 -0.60 16.45 -34.49
C LEU A 50 -1.52 16.58 -33.27
N ALA A 51 -2.00 15.47 -32.72
CA ALA A 51 -2.78 15.43 -31.48
C ALA A 51 -1.96 15.94 -30.27
N ASP A 52 -0.68 15.57 -30.15
CA ASP A 52 0.20 15.91 -29.00
C ASP A 52 0.55 17.42 -28.93
N ALA A 53 0.29 18.14 -30.02
CA ALA A 53 0.48 19.58 -30.16
C ALA A 53 -0.74 20.41 -29.69
N VAL A 54 -1.89 19.79 -29.40
CA VAL A 54 -3.11 20.50 -28.99
C VAL A 54 -2.94 21.19 -27.62
N PRO A 55 -3.19 22.51 -27.51
CA PRO A 55 -3.19 23.21 -26.22
C PRO A 55 -4.32 22.73 -25.30
N ALA A 56 -4.01 22.52 -24.02
CA ALA A 56 -4.98 22.06 -23.02
C ALA A 56 -6.18 23.02 -22.80
N SER A 57 -6.05 24.30 -23.21
CA SER A 57 -7.15 25.28 -23.24
C SER A 57 -8.23 24.96 -24.29
N LEU A 58 -7.89 24.21 -25.34
CA LEU A 58 -8.82 23.77 -26.39
C LEU A 58 -9.30 22.32 -26.14
N GLY A 59 -8.41 21.45 -25.64
CA GLY A 59 -8.73 20.02 -25.42
C GLY A 59 -9.73 19.74 -24.30
N ARG A 60 -9.88 20.63 -23.30
CA ARG A 60 -10.87 20.45 -22.21
C ARG A 60 -12.33 20.70 -22.62
N THR A 61 -12.56 21.36 -23.75
CA THR A 61 -13.89 21.81 -24.17
C THR A 61 -14.38 21.19 -25.48
N THR A 62 -13.51 20.51 -26.25
CA THR A 62 -13.85 19.97 -27.58
C THR A 62 -13.03 18.73 -27.98
N ASN A 63 -13.56 17.95 -28.92
CA ASN A 63 -12.95 16.70 -29.42
C ASN A 63 -11.82 16.92 -30.44
N ILE A 64 -11.17 18.10 -30.47
CA ILE A 64 -10.14 18.48 -31.46
C ILE A 64 -8.96 17.49 -31.47
N GLU A 65 -8.55 17.01 -30.31
CA GLU A 65 -7.46 16.03 -30.15
C GLU A 65 -7.79 14.69 -30.82
N GLN A 66 -9.02 14.18 -30.62
CA GLN A 66 -9.51 12.95 -31.24
C GLN A 66 -9.66 13.09 -32.76
N ILE A 67 -10.09 14.27 -33.23
CA ILE A 67 -10.21 14.57 -34.67
C ILE A 67 -8.84 14.58 -35.35
N LEU A 68 -7.82 15.16 -34.72
CA LEU A 68 -6.45 15.15 -35.25
C LEU A 68 -5.79 13.77 -35.14
N GLN A 69 -6.04 13.01 -34.08
CA GLN A 69 -5.58 11.63 -33.97
C GLN A 69 -6.18 10.74 -35.08
N ALA A 70 -7.47 10.88 -35.36
CA ALA A 70 -8.11 10.22 -36.49
C ALA A 70 -7.53 10.69 -37.85
N ALA A 71 -7.20 11.98 -37.99
CA ALA A 71 -6.57 12.50 -39.21
C ALA A 71 -5.17 11.94 -39.45
N ASP A 72 -4.37 11.73 -38.40
CA ASP A 72 -3.04 11.11 -38.48
C ASP A 72 -3.14 9.62 -38.80
N ASP A 73 -4.11 8.91 -38.20
CA ASP A 73 -4.34 7.49 -38.48
C ASP A 73 -4.93 7.23 -39.89
N ILE A 74 -5.75 8.14 -40.42
CA ILE A 74 -6.33 8.05 -41.78
C ILE A 74 -5.37 8.58 -42.87
N GLU A 75 -4.34 9.37 -42.56
CA GLU A 75 -3.48 10.02 -43.60
C GLU A 75 -2.86 9.03 -44.60
N VAL A 76 -2.57 7.79 -44.17
CA VAL A 76 -2.01 6.74 -45.05
C VAL A 76 -3.09 6.08 -45.93
N GLU A 77 -4.36 6.13 -45.52
CA GLU A 77 -5.49 5.52 -46.24
C GLU A 77 -6.16 6.51 -47.21
N ASP A 78 -6.56 7.70 -46.72
CA ASP A 78 -7.14 8.76 -47.53
C ASP A 78 -6.62 10.15 -47.07
N PRO A 79 -5.62 10.71 -47.78
CA PRO A 79 -5.07 12.04 -47.50
C PRO A 79 -6.10 13.18 -47.62
N ASN A 80 -7.17 13.00 -48.41
CA ASN A 80 -8.21 14.00 -48.62
C ASN A 80 -9.21 14.03 -47.46
N VAL A 81 -9.56 12.88 -46.87
CA VAL A 81 -10.33 12.81 -45.62
C VAL A 81 -9.52 13.36 -44.45
N ALA A 82 -8.25 12.96 -44.33
CA ALA A 82 -7.34 13.50 -43.31
C ALA A 82 -7.20 15.04 -43.40
N ARG A 83 -7.16 15.61 -44.61
CA ARG A 83 -7.21 17.07 -44.84
C ARG A 83 -8.48 17.70 -44.24
N ILE A 84 -9.66 17.16 -44.55
CA ILE A 84 -10.94 17.73 -44.09
C ILE A 84 -11.02 17.71 -42.55
N LEU A 85 -10.57 16.62 -41.92
CA LEU A 85 -10.46 16.54 -40.46
C LEU A 85 -9.54 17.62 -39.87
N CYS A 86 -8.35 17.84 -40.45
CA CYS A 86 -7.43 18.90 -40.03
C CYS A 86 -8.02 20.32 -40.23
N GLU A 87 -8.71 20.58 -41.35
CA GLU A 87 -9.35 21.87 -41.64
C GLU A 87 -10.52 22.15 -40.67
N GLN A 88 -11.30 21.13 -40.31
CA GLN A 88 -12.36 21.28 -39.33
C GLN A 88 -11.79 21.50 -37.91
N ALA A 89 -10.75 20.77 -37.52
CA ALA A 89 -10.04 20.99 -36.26
C ALA A 89 -9.47 22.41 -36.14
N TYR A 90 -8.92 22.96 -37.23
CA TYR A 90 -8.48 24.35 -37.30
C TYR A 90 -9.63 25.34 -37.13
N THR A 91 -10.78 25.08 -37.77
CA THR A 91 -11.98 25.93 -37.68
C THR A 91 -12.57 25.91 -36.26
N MET A 92 -12.63 24.74 -35.61
CA MET A 92 -13.03 24.62 -34.21
C MET A 92 -12.10 25.42 -33.28
N ALA A 93 -10.78 25.27 -33.43
CA ALA A 93 -9.78 26.03 -32.68
C ALA A 93 -9.88 27.55 -32.92
N GLN A 94 -10.26 27.98 -34.12
CA GLN A 94 -10.45 29.39 -34.45
C GLN A 94 -11.71 29.98 -33.82
N ASN A 95 -12.80 29.21 -33.73
CA ASN A 95 -14.05 29.65 -33.09
C ASN A 95 -13.95 29.73 -31.56
N LEU A 96 -13.18 28.84 -30.93
CA LEU A 96 -13.01 28.79 -29.46
C LEU A 96 -12.19 29.96 -28.90
N ASP A 97 -11.16 30.39 -29.62
CA ASP A 97 -10.25 31.45 -29.19
C ASP A 97 -9.89 32.34 -30.40
N PRO A 98 -10.78 33.25 -30.86
CA PRO A 98 -10.56 34.02 -32.09
C PRO A 98 -9.32 34.91 -32.05
N SER A 99 -9.00 35.49 -30.90
CA SER A 99 -7.81 36.34 -30.67
C SER A 99 -6.52 35.54 -30.43
N SER A 100 -6.62 34.23 -30.18
CA SER A 100 -5.49 33.33 -29.90
C SER A 100 -4.71 33.72 -28.63
N GLU A 101 -5.43 34.19 -27.61
CA GLU A 101 -4.90 34.62 -26.31
C GLU A 101 -4.47 33.45 -25.42
N GLY A 102 -5.00 32.24 -25.67
CA GLY A 102 -4.61 31.03 -24.97
C GLY A 102 -3.13 30.68 -25.19
N ARG A 103 -2.41 30.38 -24.10
CA ARG A 103 -0.99 30.01 -24.16
C ARG A 103 -0.77 28.81 -25.11
N GLY A 104 -0.05 29.06 -26.21
CA GLY A 104 0.25 28.06 -27.24
C GLY A 104 -0.77 27.95 -28.38
N VAL A 105 -1.95 28.58 -28.27
CA VAL A 105 -3.01 28.49 -29.29
C VAL A 105 -2.58 29.07 -30.64
N LEU A 106 -1.91 30.22 -30.64
CA LEU A 106 -1.39 30.83 -31.87
C LEU A 106 -0.38 29.90 -32.57
N GLN A 107 0.55 29.31 -31.82
CA GLN A 107 1.56 28.39 -32.36
C GLN A 107 0.90 27.15 -32.98
N PHE A 108 -0.01 26.50 -32.24
CA PHE A 108 -0.79 25.37 -32.71
C PHE A 108 -1.56 25.67 -34.00
N LYS A 109 -2.30 26.78 -34.05
CA LYS A 109 -3.03 27.20 -35.26
C LYS A 109 -2.09 27.42 -36.45
N THR A 110 -0.95 28.09 -36.25
CA THR A 110 0.02 28.31 -37.35
C THR A 110 0.67 27.00 -37.82
N GLY A 111 0.95 26.07 -36.92
CA GLY A 111 1.45 24.73 -37.25
C GLY A 111 0.43 23.90 -38.03
N LEU A 112 -0.82 23.85 -37.55
CA LEU A 112 -1.91 23.13 -38.21
C LEU A 112 -2.22 23.72 -39.61
N ALA A 113 -2.22 25.05 -39.76
CA ALA A 113 -2.34 25.71 -41.06
C ALA A 113 -1.17 25.39 -42.01
N SER A 114 0.04 25.20 -41.49
CA SER A 114 1.19 24.74 -42.29
C SER A 114 1.01 23.29 -42.76
N VAL A 115 0.54 22.40 -41.88
CA VAL A 115 0.25 21.00 -42.22
C VAL A 115 -0.88 20.89 -43.24
N ILE A 116 -1.97 21.66 -43.10
CA ILE A 116 -3.03 21.75 -44.10
C ILE A 116 -2.45 22.17 -45.46
N LYS A 117 -1.58 23.20 -45.51
CA LYS A 117 -0.89 23.61 -46.74
C LYS A 117 0.01 22.51 -47.32
N GLN A 118 0.69 21.71 -46.49
CA GLN A 118 1.49 20.57 -46.95
C GLN A 118 0.62 19.43 -47.49
N LYS A 119 -0.49 19.09 -46.82
CA LYS A 119 -1.46 18.07 -47.28
C LYS A 119 -2.13 18.50 -48.59
N LEU A 120 -2.40 19.81 -48.77
CA LEU A 120 -2.84 20.38 -50.04
C LEU A 120 -1.76 20.30 -51.14
N ALA A 121 -0.49 20.54 -50.82
CA ALA A 121 0.62 20.48 -51.78
C ALA A 121 1.01 19.05 -52.20
N LYS A 122 0.63 18.01 -51.45
CA LYS A 122 0.79 16.59 -51.82
C LYS A 122 -0.27 16.09 -52.82
N LYS A 123 -1.32 16.88 -53.12
CA LYS A 123 -2.41 16.51 -54.04
C LYS A 123 -2.17 17.16 -55.40
N ASP A 124 -2.18 16.38 -56.48
CA ASP A 124 -1.77 16.80 -57.84
C ASP A 124 -2.74 17.78 -58.53
N GLY A 125 -2.84 19.02 -58.01
CA GLY A 125 -3.44 20.17 -58.71
C GLY A 125 -4.96 20.16 -58.93
N ALA A 126 -5.68 19.12 -58.49
CA ALA A 126 -7.13 19.03 -58.67
C ALA A 126 -7.89 20.16 -57.94
N PRO A 127 -8.89 20.81 -58.57
CA PRO A 127 -9.68 21.87 -57.93
C PRO A 127 -10.48 21.35 -56.74
N ILE A 128 -10.55 22.13 -55.67
CA ILE A 128 -11.23 21.76 -54.42
C ILE A 128 -12.71 22.11 -54.51
N ASP A 129 -13.56 21.11 -54.73
CA ASP A 129 -15.00 21.27 -54.58
C ASP A 129 -15.44 21.06 -53.13
N ARG A 130 -15.64 22.17 -52.41
CA ARG A 130 -16.11 22.18 -51.02
C ARG A 130 -17.57 21.75 -50.85
N GLN A 131 -18.37 21.72 -51.92
CA GLN A 131 -19.76 21.24 -51.83
C GLN A 131 -19.82 19.72 -51.69
N ASN A 132 -18.78 19.01 -52.13
CA ASN A 132 -18.70 17.55 -52.12
C ASN A 132 -17.99 16.97 -50.88
N ASP A 133 -17.32 17.79 -50.05
CA ASP A 133 -16.53 17.33 -48.89
C ASP A 133 -17.38 16.53 -47.86
N VAL A 134 -18.67 16.89 -47.68
CA VAL A 134 -19.62 16.13 -46.84
C VAL A 134 -19.89 14.74 -47.41
N GLN A 135 -20.04 14.62 -48.73
CA GLN A 135 -20.35 13.36 -49.40
C GLN A 135 -19.11 12.46 -49.53
N VAL A 136 -17.92 13.04 -49.65
CA VAL A 136 -16.63 12.31 -49.55
C VAL A 136 -16.46 11.72 -48.14
N LEU A 137 -16.64 12.53 -47.08
CA LEU A 137 -16.61 12.04 -45.70
C LEU A 137 -17.65 10.96 -45.43
N TRP A 138 -18.86 11.10 -45.97
CA TRP A 138 -19.94 10.14 -45.77
C TRP A 138 -19.69 8.81 -46.47
N ASN A 139 -19.19 8.84 -47.72
CA ASN A 139 -18.83 7.62 -48.45
C ASN A 139 -17.67 6.90 -47.75
N PHE A 140 -16.63 7.63 -47.32
CA PHE A 140 -15.52 7.06 -46.56
C PHE A 140 -16.00 6.46 -45.22
N TYR A 141 -16.91 7.13 -44.52
CA TYR A 141 -17.52 6.60 -43.29
C TYR A 141 -18.22 5.25 -43.52
N LEU A 142 -19.02 5.13 -44.59
CA LEU A 142 -19.71 3.88 -44.93
C LEU A 142 -18.74 2.77 -45.35
N GLU A 143 -17.73 3.10 -46.15
CA GLU A 143 -16.70 2.15 -46.58
C GLU A 143 -15.86 1.66 -45.39
N TYR A 144 -15.39 2.57 -44.53
CA TYR A 144 -14.61 2.25 -43.34
C TYR A 144 -15.42 1.39 -42.35
N LYS A 145 -16.71 1.71 -42.11
CA LYS A 145 -17.62 0.90 -41.29
C LYS A 145 -17.78 -0.53 -41.83
N SER A 146 -17.95 -0.67 -43.15
CA SER A 146 -18.09 -1.97 -43.83
C SER A 146 -16.79 -2.79 -43.78
N ARG A 147 -15.66 -2.17 -44.17
CA ARG A 147 -14.33 -2.78 -44.22
C ARG A 147 -13.87 -3.28 -42.85
N CYS A 148 -14.19 -2.56 -41.78
CA CYS A 148 -13.90 -2.95 -40.41
C CYS A 148 -14.88 -3.98 -39.82
N ARG A 149 -15.96 -4.36 -40.53
CA ARG A 149 -17.01 -5.30 -40.06
C ARG A 149 -17.57 -4.97 -38.68
N VAL A 150 -17.85 -3.68 -38.43
CA VAL A 150 -18.27 -3.17 -37.12
C VAL A 150 -19.47 -3.92 -36.55
N ASP A 151 -20.48 -4.20 -37.40
CA ASP A 151 -21.71 -4.86 -36.98
C ASP A 151 -21.52 -6.36 -36.67
N ASP A 152 -20.47 -7.01 -37.20
CA ASP A 152 -20.12 -8.39 -36.84
C ASP A 152 -19.33 -8.43 -35.52
N MET A 153 -18.38 -7.49 -35.32
CA MET A 153 -17.63 -7.36 -34.06
C MET A 153 -18.57 -7.12 -32.87
N GLN A 154 -19.62 -6.30 -33.04
CA GLN A 154 -20.64 -6.08 -32.00
C GLN A 154 -21.44 -7.35 -31.68
N ARG A 155 -21.84 -8.14 -32.69
CA ARG A 155 -22.56 -9.41 -32.48
C ARG A 155 -21.69 -10.52 -31.88
N GLU A 156 -20.38 -10.54 -32.19
CA GLU A 156 -19.42 -11.44 -31.56
C GLU A 156 -19.20 -11.04 -30.08
N GLN A 157 -19.14 -9.74 -29.79
CA GLN A 157 -19.10 -9.18 -28.43
C GLN A 157 -20.32 -9.58 -27.58
N GLU A 158 -21.53 -9.57 -28.15
CA GLU A 158 -22.75 -10.03 -27.45
C GLU A 158 -22.68 -11.53 -27.13
N ARG A 159 -22.25 -12.38 -28.07
CA ARG A 159 -22.08 -13.84 -27.84
C ARG A 159 -20.99 -14.17 -26.83
N LEU A 160 -19.88 -13.45 -26.83
CA LEU A 160 -18.78 -13.65 -25.87
C LEU A 160 -19.18 -13.23 -24.45
N ARG A 161 -20.10 -12.27 -24.31
CA ARG A 161 -20.73 -11.93 -23.02
C ARG A 161 -21.61 -13.07 -22.51
N GLU A 162 -22.31 -13.77 -23.40
CA GLU A 162 -23.12 -14.95 -23.05
C GLU A 162 -22.27 -16.19 -22.70
N SER A 163 -21.05 -16.32 -23.26
CA SER A 163 -20.19 -17.49 -23.03
C SER A 163 -19.35 -17.44 -21.73
N GLY A 164 -19.27 -16.28 -21.07
CA GLY A 164 -18.65 -16.12 -19.74
C GLY A 164 -17.15 -16.46 -19.64
N THR A 165 -16.45 -16.61 -20.76
CA THR A 165 -15.10 -17.19 -20.84
C THR A 165 -14.12 -16.18 -21.42
N PHE A 166 -13.12 -15.78 -20.62
CA PHE A 166 -12.13 -14.78 -21.01
C PHE A 166 -10.91 -15.42 -21.68
N SER A 167 -10.44 -14.84 -22.79
CA SER A 167 -9.22 -15.25 -23.50
C SER A 167 -8.29 -14.05 -23.72
N THR A 168 -6.97 -14.24 -23.67
CA THR A 168 -5.97 -13.20 -23.95
C THR A 168 -6.13 -12.58 -25.35
N GLU A 169 -6.68 -13.34 -26.31
CA GLU A 169 -6.99 -12.82 -27.65
C GLU A 169 -8.09 -11.75 -27.63
N MET A 170 -9.01 -11.81 -26.65
CA MET A 170 -10.11 -10.86 -26.46
C MET A 170 -9.61 -9.44 -26.17
N GLY A 171 -8.56 -9.29 -25.33
CA GLY A 171 -8.00 -7.99 -24.96
C GLY A 171 -7.38 -7.25 -26.15
N ASN A 172 -6.60 -7.96 -26.97
CA ASN A 172 -5.99 -7.39 -28.18
C ASN A 172 -7.06 -6.99 -29.23
N ARG A 173 -8.11 -7.82 -29.39
CA ARG A 173 -9.26 -7.51 -30.24
C ARG A 173 -10.02 -6.27 -29.74
N ALA A 174 -10.27 -6.16 -28.43
CA ALA A 174 -10.93 -5.00 -27.81
C ALA A 174 -10.14 -3.69 -28.01
N MET A 175 -8.81 -3.71 -27.88
CA MET A 175 -7.98 -2.52 -28.10
C MET A 175 -8.03 -2.05 -29.57
N LYS A 176 -8.00 -2.99 -30.52
CA LYS A 176 -8.18 -2.71 -31.95
C LYS A 176 -9.56 -2.13 -32.24
N MET A 177 -10.60 -2.68 -31.62
CA MET A 177 -11.98 -2.22 -31.73
C MET A 177 -12.16 -0.79 -31.18
N LYS A 178 -11.58 -0.49 -30.02
CA LYS A 178 -11.57 0.88 -29.44
C LYS A 178 -10.96 1.91 -30.39
N LYS A 179 -9.86 1.56 -31.07
CA LYS A 179 -9.24 2.45 -32.07
C LYS A 179 -10.18 2.73 -33.25
N VAL A 180 -10.75 1.68 -33.85
CA VAL A 180 -11.71 1.79 -34.98
C VAL A 180 -12.91 2.66 -34.61
N PHE A 181 -13.46 2.48 -33.41
CA PHE A 181 -14.60 3.25 -32.91
C PHE A 181 -14.27 4.73 -32.63
N ALA A 182 -13.10 5.03 -32.06
CA ALA A 182 -12.65 6.41 -31.89
C ALA A 182 -12.52 7.14 -33.24
N THR A 183 -11.98 6.47 -34.25
CA THR A 183 -11.86 6.99 -35.62
C THR A 183 -13.24 7.26 -36.26
N LEU A 184 -14.18 6.31 -36.15
CA LEU A 184 -15.57 6.47 -36.62
C LEU A 184 -16.29 7.64 -35.93
N ARG A 185 -16.06 7.84 -34.64
CA ARG A 185 -16.64 8.94 -33.85
C ARG A 185 -16.14 10.30 -34.33
N ALA A 186 -14.83 10.44 -34.53
CA ALA A 186 -14.23 11.68 -35.03
C ALA A 186 -14.79 12.09 -36.40
N LEU A 187 -15.00 11.12 -37.30
CA LEU A 187 -15.66 11.33 -38.60
C LEU A 187 -17.11 11.83 -38.44
N LEU A 188 -17.90 11.22 -37.55
CA LEU A 188 -19.30 11.60 -37.30
C LEU A 188 -19.44 12.97 -36.64
N ASP A 189 -18.57 13.32 -35.69
CA ASP A 189 -18.57 14.65 -35.05
C ASP A 189 -18.23 15.73 -36.09
N VAL A 190 -17.29 15.48 -37.01
CA VAL A 190 -16.99 16.41 -38.11
C VAL A 190 -18.15 16.52 -39.10
N LEU A 191 -18.79 15.40 -39.48
CA LEU A 191 -19.99 15.39 -40.31
C LEU A 191 -21.14 16.19 -39.69
N GLU A 192 -21.40 16.07 -38.39
CA GLU A 192 -22.45 16.84 -37.71
C GLU A 192 -22.19 18.35 -37.77
N ASN A 193 -20.95 18.77 -37.53
CA ASN A 193 -20.57 20.18 -37.58
C ASN A 193 -20.63 20.77 -38.99
N LEU A 194 -20.43 19.97 -40.04
CA LEU A 194 -20.55 20.40 -41.44
C LEU A 194 -22.00 20.46 -41.93
N VAL A 195 -22.90 19.61 -41.42
CA VAL A 195 -24.32 19.57 -41.81
C VAL A 195 -25.17 20.62 -41.08
N GLY A 196 -24.84 20.95 -39.83
CA GLY A 196 -25.54 21.95 -39.03
C GLY A 196 -26.95 21.52 -38.57
N GLN A 197 -27.67 22.44 -37.90
CA GLN A 197 -28.93 22.11 -37.21
C GLN A 197 -30.19 22.08 -38.11
N SER A 198 -30.13 22.61 -39.35
CA SER A 198 -31.27 22.68 -40.28
C SER A 198 -30.91 22.03 -41.63
N PRO A 199 -31.46 20.84 -41.96
CA PRO A 199 -31.04 20.10 -43.14
C PRO A 199 -31.64 20.66 -44.43
N THR A 200 -30.78 21.09 -45.35
CA THR A 200 -31.15 21.58 -46.68
C THR A 200 -31.42 20.47 -47.71
N ASP A 201 -30.90 19.25 -47.51
CA ASP A 201 -30.89 18.19 -48.53
C ASP A 201 -31.31 16.80 -47.97
N ARG A 202 -31.61 15.84 -48.87
CA ARG A 202 -31.96 14.45 -48.54
C ARG A 202 -30.76 13.70 -47.93
N LEU A 203 -29.55 13.93 -48.45
CA LEU A 203 -28.32 13.37 -47.90
C LEU A 203 -28.09 13.86 -46.47
N HIS A 204 -28.25 15.17 -46.22
CA HIS A 204 -28.16 15.77 -44.89
C HIS A 204 -29.17 15.17 -43.89
N ARG A 205 -30.39 14.83 -44.34
CA ARG A 205 -31.35 14.10 -43.50
C ARG A 205 -30.91 12.68 -43.18
N GLN A 206 -30.40 11.92 -44.14
CA GLN A 206 -29.89 10.56 -43.89
C GLN A 206 -28.67 10.57 -42.95
N ILE A 207 -27.73 11.50 -43.15
CA ILE A 207 -26.59 11.71 -42.26
C ILE A 207 -27.08 12.06 -40.85
N LEU A 208 -28.03 13.00 -40.70
CA LEU A 208 -28.54 13.39 -39.39
C LEU A 208 -29.40 12.30 -38.71
N GLU A 209 -30.11 11.48 -39.48
CA GLU A 209 -30.87 10.33 -38.95
C GLU A 209 -29.94 9.19 -38.52
N GLU A 210 -28.91 8.85 -39.29
CA GLU A 210 -27.93 7.85 -38.88
C GLU A 210 -27.03 8.39 -37.76
N ILE A 211 -26.68 9.68 -37.71
CA ILE A 211 -26.05 10.33 -36.54
C ILE A 211 -26.98 10.23 -35.32
N LYS A 212 -28.29 10.45 -35.45
CA LYS A 212 -29.25 10.30 -34.34
C LYS A 212 -29.43 8.84 -33.92
N ARG A 213 -29.42 7.89 -34.87
CA ARG A 213 -29.49 6.45 -34.63
C ARG A 213 -28.23 5.95 -33.93
N ILE A 214 -27.06 6.37 -34.41
CA ILE A 214 -25.78 6.09 -33.79
C ILE A 214 -25.73 6.76 -32.43
N LYS A 215 -26.02 8.05 -32.25
CA LYS A 215 -26.11 8.67 -30.91
C LYS A 215 -27.08 7.99 -29.94
N ARG A 216 -28.05 7.19 -30.43
CA ARG A 216 -28.90 6.31 -29.63
C ARG A 216 -28.26 4.94 -29.32
N SER A 217 -27.46 4.34 -30.20
CA SER A 217 -26.68 3.11 -29.90
C SER A 217 -25.31 3.38 -29.25
N ASP A 218 -24.78 4.59 -29.39
CA ASP A 218 -23.47 5.10 -28.94
C ASP A 218 -23.43 5.35 -27.42
N ALA A 219 -24.53 5.12 -26.68
CA ALA A 219 -24.47 5.11 -25.22
C ALA A 219 -23.52 4.01 -24.70
N ALA A 220 -23.49 2.86 -25.37
CA ALA A 220 -22.52 1.79 -25.13
C ALA A 220 -21.07 2.23 -25.37
N LEU A 221 -20.85 3.16 -26.32
CA LEU A 221 -19.55 3.65 -26.75
C LEU A 221 -19.07 4.85 -25.93
N ARG A 222 -19.98 5.73 -25.50
CA ARG A 222 -19.70 6.88 -24.64
C ARG A 222 -19.05 6.44 -23.34
N GLY A 223 -19.52 5.35 -22.75
CA GLY A 223 -18.88 4.79 -21.56
C GLY A 223 -17.40 4.47 -21.79
N GLU A 224 -17.01 3.90 -22.93
CA GLU A 224 -15.63 3.42 -23.19
C GLU A 224 -14.58 4.55 -23.29
N LEU A 225 -15.06 5.79 -23.45
CA LEU A 225 -14.29 7.02 -23.51
C LEU A 225 -14.41 7.88 -22.24
N MET A 226 -15.33 7.56 -21.34
CA MET A 226 -15.46 8.26 -20.06
C MET A 226 -14.36 7.80 -19.09
N PRO A 227 -13.65 8.72 -18.42
CA PRO A 227 -12.66 8.35 -17.43
C PRO A 227 -13.33 7.71 -16.20
N TYR A 228 -12.72 6.64 -15.71
CA TYR A 228 -13.08 5.92 -14.48
C TYR A 228 -11.80 5.70 -13.67
N ASN A 229 -11.91 5.44 -12.35
CA ASN A 229 -10.72 5.28 -11.51
C ASN A 229 -10.23 3.81 -11.50
N ILE A 230 -11.16 2.88 -11.27
CA ILE A 230 -10.94 1.44 -11.10
C ILE A 230 -12.02 0.66 -11.88
N VAL A 231 -13.30 0.90 -11.59
CA VAL A 231 -14.45 0.18 -12.17
C VAL A 231 -15.23 1.06 -13.14
N PRO A 232 -15.34 0.71 -14.43
CA PRO A 232 -16.09 1.50 -15.39
C PRO A 232 -17.60 1.17 -15.31
N LEU A 233 -18.29 1.76 -14.34
CA LEU A 233 -19.73 1.50 -14.09
C LEU A 233 -20.64 1.91 -15.26
N ASP A 234 -20.22 2.90 -16.04
CA ASP A 234 -20.99 3.45 -17.14
C ASP A 234 -20.78 2.65 -18.46
N THR A 235 -20.01 1.56 -18.43
CA THR A 235 -19.75 0.63 -19.56
C THR A 235 -20.29 -0.79 -19.34
N SER A 236 -21.50 -0.94 -18.82
CA SER A 236 -22.12 -2.26 -18.60
C SER A 236 -22.29 -3.13 -19.87
N SER A 237 -22.04 -2.56 -21.06
CA SER A 237 -22.05 -3.22 -22.36
C SER A 237 -20.66 -3.47 -23.00
N SER A 238 -19.56 -3.01 -22.40
CA SER A 238 -18.21 -3.12 -23.00
C SER A 238 -17.47 -4.37 -22.56
N VAL A 239 -16.81 -5.05 -23.50
CA VAL A 239 -15.89 -6.18 -23.24
C VAL A 239 -14.68 -5.75 -22.39
N ALA A 240 -14.35 -4.45 -22.35
CA ALA A 240 -13.29 -3.93 -21.48
C ALA A 240 -13.66 -3.94 -19.99
N ASN A 241 -14.93 -4.12 -19.64
CA ASN A 241 -15.41 -4.10 -18.26
C ASN A 241 -15.25 -5.48 -17.58
N ILE A 242 -14.00 -5.91 -17.37
CA ILE A 242 -13.65 -7.17 -16.68
C ILE A 242 -14.26 -7.22 -15.27
N PHE A 243 -14.42 -6.07 -14.61
CA PHE A 243 -15.06 -5.93 -13.31
C PHE A 243 -16.54 -6.32 -13.32
N GLY A 244 -17.22 -6.20 -14.46
CA GLY A 244 -18.63 -6.57 -14.66
C GLY A 244 -18.93 -8.07 -14.64
N PHE A 245 -17.91 -8.94 -14.58
CA PHE A 245 -18.08 -10.40 -14.44
C PHE A 245 -18.08 -10.88 -12.98
N PHE A 246 -17.62 -10.05 -12.03
CA PHE A 246 -17.56 -10.42 -10.61
C PHE A 246 -18.96 -10.36 -9.98
N PRO A 247 -19.51 -11.47 -9.44
CA PRO A 247 -20.86 -11.51 -8.88
C PRO A 247 -21.13 -10.42 -7.83
N GLU A 248 -20.15 -10.11 -7.00
CA GLU A 248 -20.22 -9.05 -5.99
C GLU A 248 -20.33 -7.63 -6.57
N VAL A 249 -19.72 -7.37 -7.73
CA VAL A 249 -19.78 -6.06 -8.42
C VAL A 249 -21.13 -5.92 -9.14
N ILE A 250 -21.62 -6.99 -9.77
CA ILE A 250 -22.95 -7.03 -10.38
C ILE A 250 -24.02 -6.78 -9.30
N ALA A 251 -23.94 -7.51 -8.18
CA ALA A 251 -24.86 -7.38 -7.05
C ALA A 251 -24.89 -5.95 -6.45
N ALA A 252 -23.71 -5.34 -6.26
CA ALA A 252 -23.61 -3.98 -5.74
C ALA A 252 -24.12 -2.92 -6.73
N THR A 253 -23.85 -3.09 -8.02
CA THR A 253 -24.32 -2.17 -9.08
C THR A 253 -25.84 -2.25 -9.23
N ALA A 254 -26.41 -3.46 -9.28
CA ALA A 254 -27.84 -3.68 -9.34
C ALA A 254 -28.58 -3.11 -8.11
N ALA A 255 -27.98 -3.17 -6.92
CA ALA A 255 -28.57 -2.62 -5.70
C ALA A 255 -28.64 -1.08 -5.66
N ILE A 256 -27.85 -0.38 -6.49
CA ILE A 256 -27.88 1.08 -6.63
C ILE A 256 -28.85 1.52 -7.73
N GLN A 257 -28.97 0.73 -8.80
CA GLN A 257 -29.83 1.01 -9.96
C GLN A 257 -31.30 0.61 -9.73
N ASN A 258 -31.56 -0.55 -9.12
CA ASN A 258 -32.90 -1.11 -8.92
C ASN A 258 -33.44 -0.80 -7.51
N CYS A 259 -33.61 0.48 -7.22
CA CYS A 259 -34.20 0.97 -5.97
C CYS A 259 -35.69 1.30 -6.19
N GLU A 260 -36.58 0.40 -5.76
CA GLU A 260 -38.04 0.53 -5.93
C GLU A 260 -38.65 1.73 -5.17
N ASP A 261 -37.96 2.22 -4.14
CA ASP A 261 -38.42 3.29 -3.23
C ASP A 261 -38.09 4.72 -3.71
N LEU A 262 -37.59 4.93 -4.94
CA LEU A 262 -37.16 6.27 -5.39
C LEU A 262 -38.34 7.16 -5.83
N PRO A 263 -38.40 8.43 -5.40
CA PRO A 263 -39.40 9.39 -5.88
C PRO A 263 -39.22 9.69 -7.36
N ARG A 264 -40.32 10.00 -8.07
CA ARG A 264 -40.28 10.25 -9.52
C ARG A 264 -39.60 11.58 -9.83
N PHE A 265 -38.76 11.60 -10.87
CA PHE A 265 -38.11 12.82 -11.33
C PHE A 265 -39.09 13.68 -12.15
N PRO A 266 -39.15 15.01 -11.96
CA PRO A 266 -40.09 15.87 -12.70
C PRO A 266 -39.78 16.02 -14.19
N PHE A 267 -38.60 15.60 -14.66
CA PHE A 267 -38.21 15.61 -16.07
C PHE A 267 -37.82 14.20 -16.55
N ASP A 268 -38.81 13.43 -17.00
CA ASP A 268 -38.59 12.17 -17.72
C ASP A 268 -38.44 12.42 -19.22
N THR A 269 -37.27 12.95 -19.58
CA THR A 269 -36.74 12.73 -20.93
C THR A 269 -36.32 11.27 -21.08
N PRO A 270 -36.57 10.61 -22.22
CA PRO A 270 -36.13 9.23 -22.45
C PRO A 270 -34.60 9.17 -22.58
N GLN A 271 -33.93 8.97 -21.45
CA GLN A 271 -32.49 8.78 -21.35
C GLN A 271 -32.18 7.28 -21.33
N LEU A 272 -31.07 6.86 -21.97
CA LEU A 272 -30.71 5.45 -22.11
C LEU A 272 -30.25 4.75 -20.82
N ARG A 273 -30.11 5.49 -19.72
CA ARG A 273 -29.69 4.99 -18.40
C ARG A 273 -30.86 5.10 -17.42
N GLN A 274 -31.13 4.03 -16.69
CA GLN A 274 -32.01 4.07 -15.52
C GLN A 274 -31.39 4.97 -14.44
N LYS A 275 -32.09 6.05 -14.07
CA LYS A 275 -31.64 6.99 -13.04
C LYS A 275 -31.48 6.25 -11.71
N ASP A 276 -30.34 6.42 -11.06
CA ASP A 276 -29.97 5.73 -9.83
C ASP A 276 -29.98 6.63 -8.58
N ILE A 277 -29.65 6.07 -7.42
CA ILE A 277 -29.58 6.78 -6.13
C ILE A 277 -28.71 8.05 -6.20
N PHE A 278 -27.62 8.04 -6.96
CA PHE A 278 -26.74 9.20 -7.06
C PHE A 278 -27.34 10.28 -7.95
N ASP A 279 -28.05 9.92 -9.02
CA ASP A 279 -28.78 10.89 -9.85
C ASP A 279 -29.88 11.60 -9.05
N LEU A 280 -30.52 10.90 -8.10
CA LEU A 280 -31.44 11.54 -7.13
C LEU A 280 -30.70 12.52 -6.21
N LEU A 281 -29.61 12.09 -5.56
CA LEU A 281 -28.87 12.93 -4.61
C LEU A 281 -28.28 14.17 -5.30
N GLN A 282 -27.84 14.03 -6.55
CA GLN A 282 -27.41 15.12 -7.40
C GLN A 282 -28.55 16.12 -7.65
N TYR A 283 -29.72 15.64 -8.06
CA TYR A 283 -30.89 16.48 -8.30
C TYR A 283 -31.37 17.20 -7.04
N VAL A 284 -31.39 16.51 -5.89
CA VAL A 284 -31.89 17.05 -4.62
C VAL A 284 -30.94 18.12 -4.04
N PHE A 285 -29.62 17.89 -4.03
CA PHE A 285 -28.68 18.76 -3.31
C PHE A 285 -27.72 19.57 -4.22
N GLY A 286 -27.67 19.29 -5.52
CA GLY A 286 -26.78 20.00 -6.45
C GLY A 286 -25.31 19.70 -6.23
N PHE A 287 -24.95 18.42 -6.04
CA PHE A 287 -23.57 17.94 -5.98
C PHE A 287 -22.89 17.98 -7.37
N GLN A 288 -21.56 18.07 -7.37
CA GLN A 288 -20.73 18.12 -8.58
C GLN A 288 -20.76 16.80 -9.36
N GLU A 289 -20.86 16.89 -10.68
CA GLU A 289 -20.83 15.76 -11.64
C GLU A 289 -19.70 14.75 -11.37
N ASP A 290 -18.46 15.25 -11.24
CA ASP A 290 -17.30 14.37 -11.05
C ASP A 290 -17.25 13.77 -9.64
N ASN A 291 -17.77 14.49 -8.62
CA ASN A 291 -17.92 13.93 -7.27
C ASN A 291 -18.96 12.80 -7.27
N ILE A 292 -20.09 13.00 -7.94
CA ILE A 292 -21.15 11.99 -8.13
C ILE A 292 -20.58 10.71 -8.74
N ARG A 293 -19.81 10.80 -9.85
CA ARG A 293 -19.20 9.63 -10.50
C ARG A 293 -18.20 8.92 -9.59
N ASN A 294 -17.29 9.67 -8.96
CA ASN A 294 -16.27 9.12 -8.07
C ASN A 294 -16.87 8.43 -6.83
N GLN A 295 -17.89 9.01 -6.19
CA GLN A 295 -18.52 8.39 -5.02
C GLN A 295 -19.46 7.23 -5.38
N ARG A 296 -20.09 7.26 -6.56
CA ARG A 296 -20.83 6.11 -7.12
C ARG A 296 -19.91 4.90 -7.25
N GLU A 297 -18.73 5.09 -7.82
CA GLU A 297 -17.70 4.07 -7.95
C GLU A 297 -17.20 3.54 -6.59
N ASN A 298 -16.86 4.45 -5.67
CA ASN A 298 -16.42 4.14 -4.32
C ASN A 298 -17.46 3.30 -3.53
N VAL A 299 -18.74 3.65 -3.60
CA VAL A 299 -19.81 2.91 -2.90
C VAL A 299 -20.02 1.52 -3.51
N VAL A 300 -19.96 1.36 -4.84
CA VAL A 300 -19.98 0.02 -5.47
C VAL A 300 -18.81 -0.82 -4.97
N LEU A 301 -17.59 -0.28 -4.97
CA LEU A 301 -16.40 -0.99 -4.50
C LEU A 301 -16.49 -1.38 -3.01
N MET A 302 -16.98 -0.49 -2.14
CA MET A 302 -17.17 -0.79 -0.72
C MET A 302 -18.22 -1.90 -0.49
N LEU A 303 -19.33 -1.85 -1.22
CA LEU A 303 -20.41 -2.84 -1.14
C LEU A 303 -19.98 -4.19 -1.72
N ALA A 304 -19.33 -4.22 -2.88
CA ALA A 304 -18.80 -5.43 -3.50
C ALA A 304 -17.74 -6.10 -2.60
N ASN A 305 -16.79 -5.32 -2.05
CA ASN A 305 -15.81 -5.82 -1.10
C ASN A 305 -16.43 -6.29 0.24
N ALA A 306 -17.59 -5.77 0.64
CA ALA A 306 -18.32 -6.27 1.81
C ALA A 306 -19.08 -7.56 1.51
N GLN A 307 -19.70 -7.64 0.33
CA GLN A 307 -20.37 -8.83 -0.16
C GLN A 307 -19.39 -9.99 -0.33
N SER A 308 -18.20 -9.75 -0.90
CA SER A 308 -17.20 -10.80 -1.16
C SER A 308 -16.62 -11.44 0.11
N ARG A 309 -16.80 -10.81 1.29
CA ARG A 309 -16.44 -11.35 2.61
C ARG A 309 -17.53 -12.22 3.25
N LEU A 310 -18.72 -12.23 2.65
CA LEU A 310 -19.80 -13.14 2.99
C LEU A 310 -19.82 -14.22 1.90
N SER A 311 -20.06 -15.48 2.28
CA SER A 311 -20.13 -16.56 1.29
C SER A 311 -21.23 -16.26 0.27
N LEU A 312 -20.88 -16.28 -1.02
CA LEU A 312 -21.83 -16.02 -2.11
C LEU A 312 -23.02 -16.99 -2.02
N GLN A 313 -24.23 -16.44 -2.00
CA GLN A 313 -25.43 -17.27 -2.18
C GLN A 313 -25.48 -17.74 -3.64
N ILE A 314 -25.38 -19.05 -3.85
CA ILE A 314 -25.41 -19.66 -5.18
C ILE A 314 -26.86 -19.62 -5.69
N GLY A 315 -27.18 -18.55 -6.43
CA GLY A 315 -28.47 -18.34 -7.09
C GLY A 315 -28.27 -17.80 -8.51
N SER A 316 -29.31 -17.88 -9.35
CA SER A 316 -29.23 -17.51 -10.78
C SER A 316 -29.07 -16.01 -11.05
N GLU A 317 -29.31 -15.15 -10.04
CA GLU A 317 -29.05 -13.71 -10.09
C GLU A 317 -28.24 -13.30 -8.86
N PRO A 318 -27.09 -12.61 -9.01
CA PRO A 318 -26.31 -12.16 -7.88
C PRO A 318 -27.01 -10.96 -7.19
N LYS A 319 -27.53 -11.18 -5.98
CA LYS A 319 -28.17 -10.15 -5.14
C LYS A 319 -27.31 -9.84 -3.93
N ILE A 320 -27.21 -8.57 -3.57
CA ILE A 320 -26.43 -8.14 -2.40
C ILE A 320 -27.15 -8.54 -1.10
N ASP A 321 -26.39 -9.10 -0.17
CA ASP A 321 -26.83 -9.48 1.17
C ASP A 321 -27.03 -8.22 2.04
N GLU A 322 -28.13 -8.16 2.79
CA GLU A 322 -28.40 -7.05 3.69
C GLU A 322 -27.38 -6.95 4.84
N MET A 323 -26.73 -8.07 5.21
CA MET A 323 -25.63 -8.06 6.17
C MET A 323 -24.43 -7.26 5.65
N ALA A 324 -24.09 -7.35 4.36
CA ALA A 324 -23.00 -6.57 3.76
C ALA A 324 -23.33 -5.07 3.75
N VAL A 325 -24.56 -4.71 3.35
CA VAL A 325 -25.06 -3.33 3.40
C VAL A 325 -25.05 -2.78 4.83
N THR A 326 -25.44 -3.59 5.81
CA THR A 326 -25.50 -3.20 7.22
C THR A 326 -24.11 -3.07 7.86
N ASP A 327 -23.13 -3.89 7.46
CA ASP A 327 -21.72 -3.76 7.85
C ASP A 327 -21.12 -2.43 7.34
N VAL A 328 -21.32 -2.11 6.05
CA VAL A 328 -20.86 -0.85 5.45
C VAL A 328 -21.55 0.35 6.10
N PHE A 329 -22.88 0.32 6.25
CA PHE A 329 -23.65 1.38 6.90
C PHE A 329 -23.15 1.66 8.33
N CYS A 330 -22.99 0.61 9.14
CA CYS A 330 -22.50 0.75 10.50
C CYS A 330 -21.07 1.29 10.54
N LYS A 331 -20.16 0.82 9.67
CA LYS A 331 -18.76 1.30 9.60
C LYS A 331 -18.65 2.76 9.19
N VAL A 332 -19.35 3.17 8.13
CA VAL A 332 -19.29 4.54 7.60
C VAL A 332 -19.89 5.54 8.59
N LEU A 333 -21.01 5.18 9.25
CA LEU A 333 -21.75 6.10 10.13
C LEU A 333 -21.46 5.91 11.63
N ASP A 334 -20.53 5.05 12.04
CA ASP A 334 -20.20 4.82 13.45
C ASP A 334 -19.80 6.13 14.17
N ASN A 335 -18.98 6.97 13.54
CA ASN A 335 -18.60 8.27 14.08
C ASN A 335 -19.82 9.19 14.29
N TYR A 336 -20.76 9.21 13.36
CA TYR A 336 -22.01 9.96 13.47
C TYR A 336 -22.93 9.42 14.57
N ILE A 337 -23.03 8.09 14.70
CA ILE A 337 -23.81 7.43 15.76
C ILE A 337 -23.21 7.73 17.14
N LYS A 338 -21.88 7.67 17.27
CA LYS A 338 -21.12 8.06 18.47
C LYS A 338 -21.31 9.53 18.81
N TRP A 339 -21.26 10.43 17.82
CA TRP A 339 -21.46 11.87 17.97
C TRP A 339 -22.89 12.19 18.46
N CYS A 340 -23.92 11.62 17.83
CA CYS A 340 -25.32 11.77 18.27
C CYS A 340 -25.51 11.27 19.71
N ARG A 341 -24.98 10.08 20.03
CA ARG A 341 -25.04 9.47 21.36
C ARG A 341 -24.34 10.35 22.42
N TYR A 342 -23.22 10.96 22.08
CA TYR A 342 -22.48 11.87 22.96
C TYR A 342 -23.25 13.18 23.22
N LEU A 343 -23.81 13.82 22.18
CA LEU A 343 -24.63 15.02 22.34
C LEU A 343 -25.99 14.73 22.99
N GLY A 344 -26.39 13.46 23.09
CA GLY A 344 -27.71 13.04 23.58
C GLY A 344 -28.82 13.46 22.61
N ARG A 345 -28.56 13.36 21.30
CA ARG A 345 -29.54 13.51 20.22
C ARG A 345 -29.89 12.13 19.68
N ARG A 346 -31.12 11.98 19.17
CA ARG A 346 -31.48 10.84 18.31
C ARG A 346 -30.71 10.97 16.99
N VAL A 347 -30.35 9.83 16.40
CA VAL A 347 -29.86 9.78 15.00
C VAL A 347 -30.99 10.18 14.04
N ALA A 348 -30.69 10.35 12.75
CA ALA A 348 -31.68 10.80 11.78
C ALA A 348 -32.86 9.81 11.63
N TRP A 349 -32.58 8.50 11.74
CA TRP A 349 -33.58 7.42 11.65
C TRP A 349 -34.07 6.91 13.01
N THR A 350 -35.19 6.18 13.02
CA THR A 350 -35.88 5.75 14.26
C THR A 350 -35.26 4.52 14.94
N SER A 351 -34.98 3.45 14.19
CA SER A 351 -34.26 2.25 14.65
C SER A 351 -33.45 1.63 13.49
N LEU A 352 -32.45 0.79 13.78
CA LEU A 352 -31.62 0.16 12.74
C LEU A 352 -32.40 -0.91 11.94
N GLU A 353 -33.37 -1.55 12.59
CA GLU A 353 -34.24 -2.59 12.03
C GLU A 353 -35.35 -2.02 11.13
N ALA A 354 -35.73 -0.75 11.33
CA ALA A 354 -36.76 -0.07 10.53
C ALA A 354 -36.22 0.65 9.28
N VAL A 355 -34.89 0.65 9.06
CA VAL A 355 -34.29 1.25 7.86
C VAL A 355 -34.03 0.15 6.84
N ASN A 356 -34.86 0.11 5.78
CA ASN A 356 -34.68 -0.82 4.66
C ASN A 356 -33.28 -0.73 4.05
N LYS A 357 -32.80 -1.84 3.47
CA LYS A 357 -31.57 -1.94 2.66
C LYS A 357 -31.31 -0.72 1.76
N ASN A 358 -32.34 -0.28 1.03
CA ASN A 358 -32.26 0.85 0.10
C ASN A 358 -31.95 2.18 0.83
N ARG A 359 -32.69 2.51 1.91
CA ARG A 359 -32.41 3.70 2.75
C ARG A 359 -31.02 3.65 3.39
N LYS A 360 -30.50 2.47 3.76
CA LYS A 360 -29.10 2.31 4.24
C LYS A 360 -28.09 2.74 3.15
N ILE A 361 -28.26 2.29 1.91
CA ILE A 361 -27.37 2.65 0.78
C ILE A 361 -27.46 4.15 0.49
N ILE A 362 -28.66 4.73 0.43
CA ILE A 362 -28.88 6.17 0.19
C ILE A 362 -28.15 7.03 1.24
N LEU A 363 -28.23 6.67 2.53
CA LEU A 363 -27.55 7.41 3.59
C LEU A 363 -26.02 7.28 3.54
N VAL A 364 -25.49 6.13 3.11
CA VAL A 364 -24.04 5.95 2.87
C VAL A 364 -23.59 6.80 1.68
N ALA A 365 -24.34 6.80 0.57
CA ALA A 365 -24.07 7.63 -0.60
C ALA A 365 -24.07 9.13 -0.25
N LEU A 366 -25.08 9.61 0.49
CA LEU A 366 -25.16 10.99 0.97
C LEU A 366 -23.92 11.37 1.81
N TYR A 367 -23.51 10.51 2.75
CA TYR A 367 -22.33 10.77 3.58
C TYR A 367 -21.05 10.90 2.73
N PHE A 368 -20.86 10.00 1.75
CA PHE A 368 -19.70 10.06 0.86
C PHE A 368 -19.72 11.25 -0.09
N LEU A 369 -20.88 11.72 -0.56
CA LEU A 369 -20.98 12.92 -1.39
C LEU A 369 -20.65 14.20 -0.59
N ILE A 370 -21.19 14.32 0.64
CA ILE A 370 -20.83 15.38 1.58
C ILE A 370 -19.32 15.38 1.84
N TRP A 371 -18.76 14.21 2.15
CA TRP A 371 -17.31 14.07 2.34
C TRP A 371 -16.56 14.47 1.07
N GLY A 372 -17.00 13.98 -0.09
CA GLY A 372 -16.43 14.22 -1.41
C GLY A 372 -16.28 15.70 -1.77
N GLU A 373 -17.25 16.55 -1.45
CA GLU A 373 -17.16 18.00 -1.71
C GLU A 373 -16.60 18.83 -0.55
N ALA A 374 -16.52 18.29 0.67
CA ALA A 374 -16.08 19.05 1.84
C ALA A 374 -14.58 19.42 1.89
N ALA A 375 -13.76 19.12 0.87
CA ALA A 375 -12.35 19.54 0.74
C ALA A 375 -11.56 19.66 2.07
N ASN A 376 -11.12 20.87 2.46
CA ASN A 376 -10.38 21.12 3.71
C ASN A 376 -11.23 20.97 4.99
N ILE A 377 -12.56 20.99 4.88
CA ILE A 377 -13.50 20.75 5.99
C ILE A 377 -13.64 19.25 6.30
N ARG A 378 -13.26 18.34 5.38
CA ARG A 378 -13.20 16.89 5.67
C ARG A 378 -12.41 16.55 6.92
N PHE A 379 -11.39 17.36 7.23
CA PHE A 379 -10.59 17.19 8.42
C PHE A 379 -11.39 17.38 9.72
N LEU A 380 -12.56 18.04 9.69
CA LEU A 380 -13.47 18.33 10.82
C LEU A 380 -14.62 17.28 10.92
N PRO A 381 -14.40 16.03 11.38
CA PRO A 381 -15.41 14.97 11.26
C PRO A 381 -16.72 15.27 12.00
N GLU A 382 -16.71 16.04 13.08
CA GLU A 382 -17.92 16.43 13.82
C GLU A 382 -18.68 17.57 13.13
N CYS A 383 -17.99 18.40 12.32
CA CYS A 383 -18.64 19.29 11.37
C CYS A 383 -19.34 18.51 10.26
N ILE A 384 -18.68 17.48 9.70
CA ILE A 384 -19.29 16.55 8.73
C ILE A 384 -20.49 15.82 9.34
N CYS A 385 -20.40 15.34 10.59
CA CYS A 385 -21.52 14.74 11.32
C CYS A 385 -22.70 15.70 11.48
N TYR A 386 -22.43 16.99 11.72
CA TYR A 386 -23.47 18.01 11.81
C TYR A 386 -24.14 18.29 10.45
N ILE A 387 -23.36 18.44 9.37
CA ILE A 387 -23.88 18.61 8.01
C ILE A 387 -24.76 17.42 7.62
N PHE A 388 -24.22 16.20 7.77
CA PHE A 388 -24.95 14.95 7.52
C PHE A 388 -26.22 14.82 8.38
N HIS A 389 -26.19 15.22 9.67
CA HIS A 389 -27.37 15.15 10.55
C HIS A 389 -28.58 15.90 9.99
N ASN A 390 -28.34 17.08 9.39
CA ASN A 390 -29.41 17.92 8.88
C ASN A 390 -29.81 17.52 7.45
N MET A 391 -28.84 17.23 6.57
CA MET A 391 -29.13 16.75 5.22
C MET A 391 -29.86 15.41 5.21
N ALA A 392 -29.51 14.47 6.10
CA ALA A 392 -30.20 13.19 6.21
C ALA A 392 -31.67 13.34 6.63
N LYS A 393 -31.99 14.36 7.45
CA LYS A 393 -33.37 14.68 7.84
C LYS A 393 -34.16 15.40 6.74
N GLU A 394 -33.50 16.28 6.01
CA GLU A 394 -34.09 16.93 4.84
C GLU A 394 -34.39 15.90 3.75
N LEU A 395 -33.47 14.95 3.54
CA LEU A 395 -33.64 13.83 2.60
C LEU A 395 -34.75 12.85 3.02
N ASP A 396 -34.86 12.49 4.30
CA ASP A 396 -35.90 11.56 4.78
C ASP A 396 -37.32 12.08 4.44
N GLY A 397 -37.54 13.39 4.60
CA GLY A 397 -38.80 14.04 4.20
C GLY A 397 -39.03 14.15 2.68
N ILE A 398 -37.97 14.06 1.86
CA ILE A 398 -38.06 14.02 0.38
C ILE A 398 -38.24 12.58 -0.11
N LEU A 399 -37.69 11.58 0.58
CA LEU A 399 -37.93 10.16 0.27
C LEU A 399 -39.36 9.70 0.60
N ASP A 400 -40.03 10.39 1.52
CA ASP A 400 -41.45 10.17 1.82
C ASP A 400 -42.40 10.89 0.82
N SER A 401 -41.88 11.70 -0.11
CA SER A 401 -42.68 12.35 -1.17
C SER A 401 -42.74 11.49 -2.46
N SER A 402 -43.76 11.71 -3.30
CA SER A 402 -43.92 10.94 -4.55
C SER A 402 -43.13 11.49 -5.74
N VAL A 403 -42.65 12.73 -5.65
CA VAL A 403 -41.92 13.46 -6.69
C VAL A 403 -40.67 14.08 -6.05
N ALA A 404 -39.53 13.93 -6.71
CA ALA A 404 -38.27 14.48 -6.25
C ALA A 404 -38.33 16.02 -6.27
N GLU A 405 -38.09 16.64 -5.11
CA GLU A 405 -37.97 18.09 -4.93
C GLU A 405 -36.53 18.48 -4.62
N THR A 406 -36.12 19.69 -4.99
CA THR A 406 -34.82 20.25 -4.60
C THR A 406 -34.81 20.63 -3.13
N ALA A 407 -33.71 20.34 -2.43
CA ALA A 407 -33.54 20.66 -1.02
C ALA A 407 -33.62 22.17 -0.78
N LYS A 408 -34.38 22.58 0.24
CA LYS A 408 -34.58 24.00 0.60
C LYS A 408 -33.27 24.64 1.06
N SER A 409 -32.34 23.86 1.60
CA SER A 409 -30.99 24.28 1.94
C SER A 409 -30.08 24.56 0.72
N CYS A 410 -30.41 24.01 -0.45
CA CYS A 410 -29.55 23.98 -1.65
C CYS A 410 -30.31 24.46 -2.91
N THR A 411 -30.84 25.69 -2.86
CA THR A 411 -31.56 26.32 -3.97
C THR A 411 -30.67 27.28 -4.77
N THR A 412 -29.97 26.74 -5.78
CA THR A 412 -29.17 27.51 -6.76
C THR A 412 -29.28 26.86 -8.14
N GLU A 413 -29.26 27.64 -9.22
CA GLU A 413 -29.29 27.11 -10.60
C GLU A 413 -27.91 26.54 -11.00
N GLY A 414 -27.70 25.23 -10.80
CA GLY A 414 -26.50 24.53 -11.26
C GLY A 414 -26.09 23.33 -10.38
N SER A 415 -25.14 22.52 -10.88
CA SER A 415 -24.58 21.34 -10.20
C SER A 415 -23.48 21.66 -9.16
N THR A 416 -23.66 22.76 -8.43
CA THR A 416 -22.70 23.27 -7.41
C THR A 416 -23.38 23.79 -6.13
N SER A 417 -24.70 23.66 -5.99
CA SER A 417 -25.43 24.33 -4.89
C SER A 417 -25.02 23.87 -3.49
N PHE A 418 -24.65 22.61 -3.28
CA PHE A 418 -24.17 22.14 -1.98
C PHE A 418 -22.84 22.82 -1.59
N LEU A 419 -21.88 22.80 -2.52
CA LEU A 419 -20.56 23.41 -2.35
C LEU A 419 -20.68 24.91 -2.02
N GLU A 420 -21.51 25.64 -2.76
CA GLU A 420 -21.69 27.09 -2.58
C GLU A 420 -22.41 27.47 -1.28
N LYS A 421 -23.51 26.77 -0.93
CA LYS A 421 -24.36 27.16 0.21
C LYS A 421 -23.90 26.60 1.56
N ILE A 422 -23.27 25.42 1.58
CA ILE A 422 -22.93 24.71 2.83
C ILE A 422 -21.43 24.75 3.11
N ILE A 423 -20.59 24.40 2.13
CA ILE A 423 -19.14 24.22 2.32
C ILE A 423 -18.39 25.55 2.28
N THR A 424 -18.60 26.36 1.25
CA THR A 424 -17.88 27.63 1.03
C THR A 424 -17.93 28.59 2.23
N PRO A 425 -19.06 28.86 2.91
CA PRO A 425 -19.10 29.79 4.05
C PRO A 425 -18.24 29.34 5.24
N ILE A 426 -18.14 28.03 5.47
CA ILE A 426 -17.29 27.45 6.52
C ILE A 426 -15.82 27.55 6.11
N TYR A 427 -15.51 27.22 4.84
CA TYR A 427 -14.16 27.29 4.28
C TYR A 427 -13.60 28.71 4.34
N ASP A 428 -14.37 29.69 3.89
CA ASP A 428 -14.04 31.13 3.93
C ASP A 428 -13.70 31.63 5.33
N THR A 429 -14.37 31.06 6.35
CA THR A 429 -14.12 31.40 7.75
C THR A 429 -12.82 30.77 8.24
N MET A 430 -12.51 29.53 7.83
CA MET A 430 -11.26 28.85 8.15
C MET A 430 -10.06 29.50 7.46
N ALA A 431 -10.18 29.81 6.17
CA ALA A 431 -9.13 30.49 5.38
C ALA A 431 -8.76 31.84 6.01
N ALA A 432 -9.75 32.66 6.37
CA ALA A 432 -9.51 33.96 7.01
C ALA A 432 -8.87 33.85 8.42
N GLU A 433 -9.07 32.76 9.16
CA GLU A 433 -8.35 32.52 10.43
C GLU A 433 -6.96 31.90 10.21
N ALA A 434 -6.75 31.16 9.11
CA ALA A 434 -5.45 30.64 8.73
C ALA A 434 -4.49 31.77 8.30
N GLU A 435 -4.97 32.76 7.52
CA GLU A 435 -4.20 33.97 7.20
C GLU A 435 -3.76 34.74 8.47
N ASN A 436 -4.62 34.77 9.49
CA ASN A 436 -4.37 35.43 10.77
C ASN A 436 -3.23 34.76 11.59
N ASN A 437 -2.77 33.57 11.21
CA ASN A 437 -1.59 32.90 11.78
C ASN A 437 -0.26 33.59 11.40
N LYS A 438 -0.21 34.34 10.30
CA LYS A 438 1.02 35.01 9.79
C LYS A 438 2.24 34.08 9.72
N ASP A 439 2.09 32.95 9.02
CA ASP A 439 3.15 31.95 8.84
C ASP A 439 3.75 31.42 10.15
N GLY A 440 2.91 31.21 11.17
CA GLY A 440 3.33 30.73 12.49
C GLY A 440 3.94 31.79 13.41
N LYS A 441 3.98 33.07 12.99
CA LYS A 441 4.53 34.18 13.80
C LYS A 441 3.49 34.79 14.75
N ALA A 442 2.19 34.54 14.55
CA ALA A 442 1.16 34.97 15.47
C ALA A 442 1.13 34.08 16.72
N ALA A 443 0.96 34.68 17.90
CA ALA A 443 0.75 33.92 19.12
C ALA A 443 -0.47 32.99 18.98
N HIS A 444 -0.35 31.73 19.41
CA HIS A 444 -1.42 30.74 19.32
C HIS A 444 -2.74 31.17 19.97
N SER A 445 -2.73 32.18 20.85
CA SER A 445 -3.92 32.79 21.48
C SER A 445 -4.77 33.67 20.54
N ALA A 446 -4.22 34.16 19.42
CA ALA A 446 -4.81 35.22 18.60
C ALA A 446 -5.74 34.73 17.47
N TRP A 447 -5.60 33.47 17.05
CA TRP A 447 -6.28 32.87 15.90
C TRP A 447 -6.83 31.48 16.24
N ARG A 448 -7.92 31.04 15.60
CA ARG A 448 -8.52 29.72 15.84
C ARG A 448 -7.80 28.65 15.03
N ASN A 449 -7.31 27.60 15.67
CA ASN A 449 -6.75 26.46 14.94
C ASN A 449 -7.87 25.51 14.46
N TYR A 450 -7.49 24.49 13.70
CA TYR A 450 -8.40 23.44 13.23
C TYR A 450 -9.23 22.81 14.39
N ASP A 451 -8.61 22.52 15.53
CA ASP A 451 -9.30 21.92 16.69
C ASP A 451 -10.35 22.88 17.29
N ASP A 452 -10.05 24.17 17.43
CA ASP A 452 -11.00 25.21 17.90
C ASP A 452 -12.28 25.23 17.05
N PHE A 453 -12.18 24.96 15.74
CA PHE A 453 -13.34 24.83 14.85
C PHE A 453 -14.11 23.52 15.11
N ASN A 454 -13.40 22.39 15.28
CA ASN A 454 -14.03 21.09 15.46
C ASN A 454 -14.72 20.94 16.83
N GLU A 455 -14.08 21.43 17.89
CA GLU A 455 -14.57 21.38 19.27
C GLU A 455 -15.89 22.17 19.48
N TYR A 456 -16.24 23.07 18.56
CA TYR A 456 -17.57 23.70 18.55
C TYR A 456 -18.68 22.65 18.37
N PHE A 457 -18.47 21.69 17.46
CA PHE A 457 -19.40 20.59 17.16
C PHE A 457 -19.42 19.48 18.21
N TRP A 458 -18.52 19.51 19.20
CA TRP A 458 -18.63 18.68 20.42
C TRP A 458 -19.68 19.21 21.41
N SER A 459 -20.28 20.36 21.16
CA SER A 459 -21.22 21.00 22.06
C SER A 459 -22.61 21.16 21.44
N ARG A 460 -23.66 21.17 22.28
CA ARG A 460 -25.04 21.37 21.79
C ARG A 460 -25.25 22.74 21.13
N SER A 461 -24.35 23.70 21.31
CA SER A 461 -24.46 25.03 20.69
C SER A 461 -24.17 25.00 19.18
N CYS A 462 -23.67 23.90 18.61
CA CYS A 462 -23.57 23.76 17.15
C CYS A 462 -24.96 23.79 16.47
N PHE A 463 -26.03 23.41 17.17
CA PHE A 463 -27.40 23.54 16.66
C PHE A 463 -27.92 24.99 16.67
N GLU A 464 -27.23 25.93 17.33
CA GLU A 464 -27.52 27.38 17.24
C GLU A 464 -27.04 27.98 15.91
N LEU A 465 -26.28 27.24 15.08
CA LEU A 465 -25.80 27.67 13.77
C LEU A 465 -26.93 27.79 12.72
N GLY A 466 -28.02 27.04 12.91
CA GLY A 466 -29.13 26.94 11.94
C GLY A 466 -28.82 26.03 10.75
N TRP A 467 -29.88 25.59 10.05
CA TRP A 467 -29.78 24.84 8.80
C TRP A 467 -30.64 25.51 7.71
N PRO A 468 -30.06 25.96 6.58
CA PRO A 468 -28.62 26.06 6.29
C PRO A 468 -27.88 27.01 7.27
N PRO A 469 -26.53 26.96 7.34
CA PRO A 469 -25.75 27.76 8.28
C PRO A 469 -25.98 29.28 8.13
N ALA A 470 -26.42 29.94 9.21
CA ALA A 470 -26.76 31.37 9.13
C ALA A 470 -25.51 32.26 9.01
N GLU A 471 -25.42 33.07 7.95
CA GLU A 471 -24.31 34.01 7.67
C GLU A 471 -24.00 34.96 8.84
N GLY A 472 -25.04 35.35 9.60
CA GLY A 472 -24.91 36.23 10.76
C GLY A 472 -24.37 35.56 12.04
N SER A 473 -24.21 34.24 12.07
CA SER A 473 -23.84 33.45 13.25
C SER A 473 -22.50 33.87 13.88
N LYS A 474 -22.27 33.52 15.16
CA LYS A 474 -21.00 33.85 15.84
C LYS A 474 -19.82 33.02 15.30
N PHE A 475 -20.09 31.86 14.73
CA PHE A 475 -19.12 30.88 14.25
C PHE A 475 -18.49 31.30 12.90
N LEU A 476 -19.33 31.71 11.93
CA LEU A 476 -18.93 32.12 10.56
C LEU A 476 -18.38 33.56 10.47
N ARG A 477 -18.12 34.23 11.61
CA ARG A 477 -17.57 35.59 11.61
C ARG A 477 -16.06 35.58 11.40
N LYS A 478 -15.64 36.16 10.26
CA LYS A 478 -14.24 36.50 9.93
C LYS A 478 -13.58 37.33 11.06
N PRO A 479 -12.26 37.18 11.30
CA PRO A 479 -11.59 37.57 12.55
C PRO A 479 -11.67 39.05 12.97
N ALA A 480 -11.91 39.97 12.03
CA ALA A 480 -11.95 41.42 12.29
C ALA A 480 -13.11 41.90 13.21
N LYS A 481 -14.10 41.05 13.51
CA LYS A 481 -15.32 41.47 14.26
C LYS A 481 -15.23 41.10 15.76
N ARG A 482 -15.33 42.11 16.65
CA ARG A 482 -15.30 42.01 18.14
C ARG A 482 -16.31 41.04 18.81
N LYS A 483 -17.19 40.37 18.05
CA LYS A 483 -18.21 39.42 18.53
C LYS A 483 -18.13 38.08 17.76
N ARG A 484 -16.93 37.51 17.63
CA ARG A 484 -16.68 36.15 17.10
C ARG A 484 -16.71 35.10 18.23
N THR A 485 -16.92 33.82 17.89
CA THR A 485 -16.69 32.71 18.83
C THR A 485 -15.21 32.67 19.23
N GLY A 486 -14.93 32.67 20.54
CA GLY A 486 -13.58 32.57 21.09
C GLY A 486 -13.01 31.15 21.02
N LYS A 487 -11.77 31.00 21.51
CA LYS A 487 -11.12 29.69 21.63
C LYS A 487 -11.87 28.78 22.58
N THR A 488 -11.78 27.49 22.32
CA THR A 488 -12.65 26.52 22.97
C THR A 488 -12.12 26.11 24.35
N ASN A 489 -10.90 25.55 24.43
CA ASN A 489 -10.32 25.09 25.71
C ASN A 489 -8.85 25.49 25.96
N PHE A 490 -7.96 25.50 24.95
CA PHE A 490 -6.51 25.65 25.18
C PHE A 490 -5.89 26.94 24.63
N VAL A 491 -5.14 27.64 25.49
CA VAL A 491 -4.33 28.82 25.18
C VAL A 491 -2.98 28.66 25.88
N GLU A 492 -1.97 28.21 25.16
CA GLU A 492 -0.64 28.00 25.73
C GLU A 492 0.18 29.30 25.78
N HIS A 493 0.76 29.57 26.94
CA HIS A 493 1.81 30.58 27.10
C HIS A 493 3.12 29.85 27.43
N ARG A 494 3.94 29.57 26.39
CA ARG A 494 5.18 28.80 26.51
C ARG A 494 6.08 29.39 27.61
N THR A 495 6.22 28.66 28.72
CA THR A 495 7.07 28.99 29.87
C THR A 495 7.64 27.70 30.46
N PHE A 496 8.79 27.79 31.13
CA PHE A 496 9.45 26.62 31.75
C PHE A 496 8.56 25.89 32.79
N LEU A 497 7.65 26.63 33.44
CA LEU A 497 6.69 26.08 34.42
C LEU A 497 5.68 25.08 33.81
N HIS A 498 5.45 25.11 32.49
CA HIS A 498 4.62 24.10 31.83
C HIS A 498 5.18 22.68 31.95
N LEU A 499 6.50 22.50 32.01
CA LEU A 499 7.10 21.17 32.21
C LEU A 499 6.70 20.57 33.56
N TYR A 500 6.71 21.39 34.62
CA TYR A 500 6.29 20.95 35.95
C TYR A 500 4.79 20.68 36.00
N ARG A 501 3.95 21.56 35.43
CA ARG A 501 2.49 21.39 35.34
C ARG A 501 2.12 20.09 34.61
N SER A 502 2.71 19.82 33.45
CA SER A 502 2.37 18.64 32.64
C SER A 502 2.67 17.32 33.35
N PHE A 503 3.71 17.27 34.17
CA PHE A 503 4.15 16.06 34.87
C PHE A 503 3.90 16.09 36.40
N HIS A 504 3.00 16.97 36.90
CA HIS A 504 2.73 17.15 38.33
C HIS A 504 2.54 15.84 39.11
N ARG A 505 1.86 14.84 38.54
CA ARG A 505 1.61 13.54 39.19
C ARG A 505 2.90 12.77 39.48
N LEU A 506 3.88 12.83 38.57
CA LEU A 506 5.19 12.21 38.74
C LEU A 506 5.96 12.92 39.85
N TRP A 507 5.99 14.26 39.82
CA TRP A 507 6.67 15.07 40.83
C TRP A 507 6.09 14.86 42.23
N ILE A 508 4.76 14.90 42.37
CA ILE A 508 4.05 14.63 43.63
C ILE A 508 4.39 13.23 44.14
N PHE A 509 4.34 12.21 43.28
CA PHE A 509 4.63 10.84 43.66
C PHE A 509 6.07 10.65 44.12
N LEU A 510 7.06 11.16 43.37
CA LEU A 510 8.47 11.06 43.74
C LEU A 510 8.78 11.81 45.04
N LEU A 511 8.26 13.03 45.23
CA LEU A 511 8.50 13.79 46.46
C LEU A 511 7.90 13.10 47.69
N LEU A 512 6.70 12.54 47.58
CA LEU A 512 6.06 11.80 48.68
C LEU A 512 6.78 10.48 48.99
N MET A 513 7.19 9.72 47.96
CA MET A 513 7.96 8.50 48.16
C MET A 513 9.33 8.79 48.78
N PHE A 514 10.00 9.87 48.39
CA PHE A 514 11.24 10.33 49.02
C PHE A 514 11.02 10.69 50.49
N GLN A 515 9.99 11.45 50.82
CA GLN A 515 9.62 11.80 52.21
C GLN A 515 9.36 10.54 53.06
N LEU A 516 8.58 9.58 52.57
CA LEU A 516 8.29 8.33 53.27
C LEU A 516 9.57 7.51 53.54
N LEU A 517 10.41 7.32 52.52
CA LEU A 517 11.67 6.57 52.66
C LEU A 517 12.68 7.27 53.58
N ALA A 518 12.76 8.60 53.53
CA ALA A 518 13.60 9.39 54.42
C ALA A 518 13.16 9.24 55.88
N ILE A 519 11.87 9.37 56.19
CA ILE A 519 11.33 9.19 57.55
C ILE A 519 11.70 7.81 58.11
N ILE A 520 11.51 6.75 57.31
CA ILE A 520 11.85 5.37 57.71
C ILE A 520 13.36 5.22 57.96
N ALA A 521 14.21 5.83 57.14
CA ALA A 521 15.66 5.78 57.29
C ALA A 521 16.15 6.54 58.53
N PHE A 522 15.62 7.74 58.81
CA PHE A 522 15.94 8.52 60.02
C PHE A 522 15.48 7.83 61.32
N HIS A 523 14.45 6.99 61.26
CA HIS A 523 14.00 6.14 62.39
C HIS A 523 14.67 4.75 62.44
N HIS A 524 15.79 4.57 61.72
CA HIS A 524 16.53 3.30 61.65
C HIS A 524 15.69 2.07 61.28
N GLY A 525 14.59 2.26 60.52
CA GLY A 525 13.68 1.20 60.11
C GLY A 525 12.69 0.71 61.19
N LYS A 526 12.59 1.35 62.36
CA LYS A 526 11.65 0.96 63.42
C LYS A 526 10.26 1.55 63.18
N MET A 527 9.26 0.67 63.06
CA MET A 527 7.85 1.02 62.80
C MET A 527 7.04 1.21 64.09
N ASP A 528 7.50 2.10 64.96
CA ASP A 528 6.80 2.46 66.20
C ASP A 528 5.58 3.37 65.90
N ILE A 529 4.65 3.48 66.85
CA ILE A 529 3.45 4.35 66.70
C ILE A 529 3.85 5.81 66.42
N ASP A 530 4.95 6.28 67.02
CA ASP A 530 5.52 7.60 66.74
C ASP A 530 6.06 7.72 65.31
N THR A 531 6.73 6.68 64.79
CA THR A 531 7.15 6.65 63.38
C THR A 531 5.93 6.71 62.46
N ILE A 532 4.84 6.01 62.78
CA ILE A 532 3.58 6.06 62.02
C ILE A 532 2.94 7.46 62.07
N ARG A 533 2.93 8.12 63.23
CA ARG A 533 2.48 9.52 63.38
C ARG A 533 3.27 10.47 62.48
N ILE A 534 4.59 10.31 62.38
CA ILE A 534 5.44 11.13 61.50
C ILE A 534 5.24 10.76 60.01
N LEU A 535 5.13 9.46 59.69
CA LEU A 535 4.92 8.96 58.32
C LEU A 535 3.64 9.55 57.69
N LEU A 536 2.62 9.76 58.52
CA LEU A 536 1.36 10.40 58.14
C LEU A 536 1.49 11.88 57.72
N SER A 537 2.64 12.54 57.90
CA SER A 537 2.95 13.85 57.31
C SER A 537 2.85 13.89 55.78
N ALA A 538 2.91 12.73 55.12
CA ALA A 538 2.68 12.59 53.68
C ALA A 538 1.25 13.05 53.27
N GLY A 539 0.28 13.04 54.19
CA GLY A 539 -1.07 13.57 53.95
C GLY A 539 -1.08 15.08 53.64
N PRO A 540 -0.69 15.95 54.59
CA PRO A 540 -0.48 17.37 54.35
C PRO A 540 0.39 17.65 53.13
N ALA A 541 1.52 16.95 52.98
CA ALA A 541 2.42 17.14 51.84
C ALA A 541 1.71 16.88 50.49
N PHE A 542 0.89 15.82 50.40
CA PHE A 542 0.10 15.54 49.21
C PHE A 542 -0.86 16.70 48.90
N PHE A 543 -1.62 17.20 49.88
CA PHE A 543 -2.58 18.29 49.64
C PHE A 543 -1.90 19.63 49.32
N VAL A 544 -0.79 19.95 49.99
CA VAL A 544 0.03 21.15 49.71
C VAL A 544 0.60 21.11 48.29
N LEU A 545 1.14 19.97 47.84
CA LEU A 545 1.67 19.85 46.47
C LEU A 545 0.56 19.94 45.41
N ASN A 546 -0.65 19.41 45.67
CA ASN A 546 -1.81 19.62 44.80
C ASN A 546 -2.31 21.08 44.83
N PHE A 547 -2.20 21.79 45.95
CA PHE A 547 -2.48 23.23 46.02
C PHE A 547 -1.46 24.04 45.19
N ILE A 548 -0.17 23.68 45.23
CA ILE A 548 0.87 24.29 44.38
C ILE A 548 0.59 24.04 42.88
N GLU A 549 0.17 22.82 42.48
CA GLU A 549 -0.32 22.56 41.11
C GLU A 549 -1.46 23.52 40.73
N CYS A 550 -2.45 23.69 41.60
CA CYS A 550 -3.58 24.57 41.33
C CYS A 550 -3.18 26.05 41.25
N CYS A 551 -2.22 26.51 42.06
CA CYS A 551 -1.64 27.85 41.95
C CYS A 551 -0.94 28.05 40.59
N LEU A 552 -0.18 27.06 40.12
CA LEU A 552 0.47 27.11 38.80
C LEU A 552 -0.57 27.11 37.66
N ASP A 553 -1.66 26.35 37.78
CA ASP A 553 -2.79 26.39 36.86
C ASP A 553 -3.38 27.80 36.75
N VAL A 554 -3.61 28.50 37.88
CA VAL A 554 -4.13 29.88 37.92
C VAL A 554 -3.17 30.89 37.28
N ILE A 555 -1.88 30.79 37.58
CA ILE A 555 -0.83 31.67 37.04
C ILE A 555 -0.72 31.49 35.51
N LEU A 556 -0.67 30.25 35.03
CA LEU A 556 -0.48 29.94 33.62
C LEU A 556 -1.74 30.23 32.77
N MET A 557 -2.94 30.26 33.37
CA MET A 557 -4.17 30.70 32.70
C MET A 557 -4.37 32.23 32.67
N PHE A 558 -3.51 33.04 33.31
CA PHE A 558 -3.74 34.48 33.49
C PHE A 558 -3.93 35.27 32.18
N GLY A 559 -3.15 34.95 31.13
CA GLY A 559 -3.32 35.57 29.81
C GLY A 559 -4.54 35.09 29.02
N ALA A 560 -5.11 33.94 29.38
CA ALA A 560 -6.19 33.27 28.66
C ALA A 560 -7.61 33.63 29.15
N TYR A 561 -7.75 34.26 30.33
CA TYR A 561 -9.07 34.56 30.91
C TYR A 561 -9.98 35.43 30.03
N LYS A 562 -9.43 36.22 29.10
CA LYS A 562 -10.21 37.05 28.15
C LYS A 562 -10.76 36.25 26.96
N THR A 563 -10.26 35.06 26.70
CA THR A 563 -10.60 34.23 25.52
C THR A 563 -11.20 32.87 25.89
N ALA A 564 -10.99 32.38 27.11
CA ALA A 564 -11.52 31.11 27.60
C ALA A 564 -13.04 31.14 27.89
N ARG A 565 -13.70 29.99 27.77
CA ARG A 565 -15.11 29.81 28.15
C ARG A 565 -15.27 30.00 29.67
N GLY A 566 -16.32 30.72 30.11
CA GLY A 566 -16.62 30.95 31.53
C GLY A 566 -16.77 29.67 32.37
N PHE A 567 -17.10 28.54 31.73
CA PHE A 567 -17.14 27.22 32.35
C PHE A 567 -15.76 26.69 32.76
N ALA A 568 -14.72 26.89 31.94
CA ALA A 568 -13.35 26.51 32.32
C ALA A 568 -12.84 27.36 33.50
N ILE A 569 -13.15 28.66 33.47
CA ILE A 569 -12.80 29.61 34.53
C ILE A 569 -13.50 29.25 35.85
N SER A 570 -14.81 28.92 35.82
CA SER A 570 -15.54 28.54 37.03
C SER A 570 -14.99 27.26 37.66
N ARG A 571 -14.58 26.26 36.86
CA ARG A 571 -13.91 25.07 37.36
C ARG A 571 -12.62 25.40 38.11
N LEU A 572 -11.77 26.23 37.51
CA LEU A 572 -10.47 26.58 38.07
C LEU A 572 -10.62 27.28 39.44
N VAL A 573 -11.57 28.21 39.54
CA VAL A 573 -11.91 28.88 40.81
C VAL A 573 -12.45 27.88 41.84
N ILE A 574 -13.34 26.97 41.45
CA ILE A 574 -13.87 25.92 42.35
C ILE A 574 -12.75 24.99 42.85
N ARG A 575 -11.86 24.52 41.96
CA ARG A 575 -10.70 23.69 42.34
C ARG A 575 -9.76 24.43 43.30
N PHE A 576 -9.47 25.70 43.04
CA PHE A 576 -8.59 26.52 43.87
C PHE A 576 -9.14 26.69 45.28
N LEU A 577 -10.40 27.13 45.42
CA LEU A 577 -11.04 27.30 46.73
C LEU A 577 -11.15 25.98 47.51
N TRP A 578 -11.52 24.89 46.83
CA TRP A 578 -11.61 23.56 47.43
C TRP A 578 -10.25 23.05 47.93
N LEU A 579 -9.20 23.12 47.10
CA LEU A 579 -7.87 22.65 47.48
C LEU A 579 -7.25 23.52 48.57
N THR A 580 -7.50 24.83 48.58
CA THR A 580 -7.10 25.73 49.68
C THR A 580 -7.72 25.26 51.00
N ALA A 581 -9.05 25.11 51.03
CA ALA A 581 -9.77 24.71 52.24
C ALA A 581 -9.32 23.33 52.76
N VAL A 582 -9.22 22.33 51.88
CA VAL A 582 -8.80 20.97 52.25
C VAL A 582 -7.33 20.95 52.71
N SER A 583 -6.43 21.64 52.02
CA SER A 583 -5.02 21.70 52.42
C SER A 583 -4.86 22.36 53.79
N THR A 584 -5.54 23.47 54.06
CA THR A 584 -5.49 24.13 55.37
C THR A 584 -6.08 23.24 56.47
N PHE A 585 -7.21 22.59 56.22
CA PHE A 585 -7.87 21.71 57.19
C PHE A 585 -7.03 20.47 57.53
N VAL A 586 -6.48 19.77 56.53
CA VAL A 586 -5.65 18.57 56.75
C VAL A 586 -4.34 18.92 57.43
N THR A 587 -3.71 20.05 57.09
CA THR A 587 -2.51 20.54 57.79
C THR A 587 -2.83 20.93 59.22
N TYR A 588 -3.95 21.62 59.49
CA TYR A 588 -4.38 21.96 60.86
C TYR A 588 -4.59 20.71 61.72
N LEU A 589 -5.31 19.70 61.21
CA LEU A 589 -5.49 18.42 61.90
C LEU A 589 -4.13 17.74 62.18
N TYR A 590 -3.21 17.76 61.22
CA TYR A 590 -1.88 17.17 61.41
C TYR A 590 -1.04 17.92 62.46
N VAL A 591 -1.10 19.26 62.52
CA VAL A 591 -0.47 20.04 63.58
C VAL A 591 -1.04 19.66 64.94
N LYS A 592 -2.36 19.44 65.06
CA LYS A 592 -2.97 18.92 66.31
C LYS A 592 -2.53 17.49 66.66
N VAL A 593 -2.25 16.64 65.68
CA VAL A 593 -1.64 15.32 65.90
C VAL A 593 -0.18 15.42 66.40
N LEU A 594 0.56 16.45 65.99
CA LEU A 594 1.89 16.72 66.54
C LEU A 594 1.82 17.31 67.96
N GLU A 595 0.89 18.22 68.24
CA GLU A 595 0.65 18.70 69.61
C GLU A 595 0.25 17.54 70.57
N GLU A 596 -0.66 16.64 70.14
CA GLU A 596 -1.03 15.40 70.85
C GLU A 596 0.14 14.43 71.07
N ARG A 597 1.23 14.56 70.31
CA ARG A 597 2.44 13.74 70.47
C ARG A 597 3.37 14.32 71.52
N ASP A 598 3.55 15.63 71.52
CA ASP A 598 4.45 16.31 72.45
C ASP A 598 3.83 16.42 73.86
N THR A 599 2.50 16.53 73.96
CA THR A 599 1.77 16.33 75.22
C THR A 599 1.54 14.83 75.47
N ARG A 600 2.12 14.26 76.53
CA ARG A 600 2.01 12.83 76.90
C ARG A 600 0.61 12.40 77.43
N ASN A 601 -0.47 12.75 76.72
CA ASN A 601 -1.81 12.27 77.01
C ASN A 601 -2.04 10.86 76.42
N SER A 602 -2.82 10.04 77.13
CA SER A 602 -3.08 8.65 76.76
C SER A 602 -4.21 8.47 75.73
N ASP A 603 -5.07 9.48 75.55
CA ASP A 603 -6.11 9.45 74.50
C ASP A 603 -5.62 10.17 73.23
N SER A 604 -6.02 9.64 72.08
CA SER A 604 -5.44 9.93 70.76
C SER A 604 -6.51 10.39 69.77
N THR A 605 -7.27 11.40 70.19
CA THR A 605 -8.52 11.81 69.57
C THR A 605 -8.29 12.44 68.20
N TYR A 606 -7.39 13.42 68.08
CA TYR A 606 -7.07 14.03 66.79
C TYR A 606 -6.36 13.03 65.87
N PHE A 607 -5.50 12.15 66.37
CA PHE A 607 -4.90 11.06 65.58
C PHE A 607 -5.95 10.13 64.96
N ARG A 608 -6.97 9.70 65.72
CA ARG A 608 -8.08 8.88 65.20
C ARG A 608 -8.92 9.62 64.16
N ILE A 609 -9.27 10.89 64.41
CA ILE A 609 -10.03 11.73 63.48
C ILE A 609 -9.25 11.92 62.17
N TYR A 610 -7.96 12.27 62.27
CA TYR A 610 -7.08 12.47 61.13
C TYR A 610 -6.93 11.18 60.29
N GLY A 611 -6.73 10.03 60.96
CA GLY A 611 -6.67 8.72 60.29
C GLY A 611 -7.96 8.37 59.55
N LEU A 612 -9.13 8.67 60.14
CA LEU A 612 -10.44 8.47 59.52
C LEU A 612 -10.63 9.38 58.30
N VAL A 613 -10.28 10.67 58.39
CA VAL A 613 -10.37 11.63 57.27
C VAL A 613 -9.49 11.20 56.11
N LEU A 614 -8.22 10.85 56.37
CA LEU A 614 -7.29 10.44 55.32
C LEU A 614 -7.66 9.06 54.73
N GLY A 615 -8.06 8.12 55.57
CA GLY A 615 -8.52 6.79 55.15
C GLY A 615 -9.81 6.83 54.33
N GLY A 616 -10.78 7.67 54.72
CA GLY A 616 -12.00 7.90 53.96
C GLY A 616 -11.73 8.54 52.60
N TYR A 617 -10.86 9.55 52.54
CA TYR A 617 -10.42 10.14 51.27
C TYR A 617 -9.71 9.11 50.37
N ALA A 618 -8.82 8.29 50.92
CA ALA A 618 -8.14 7.22 50.20
C ALA A 618 -9.13 6.16 49.67
N ALA A 619 -10.10 5.75 50.48
CA ALA A 619 -11.15 4.80 50.09
C ALA A 619 -12.00 5.35 48.93
N VAL A 620 -12.43 6.62 48.99
CA VAL A 620 -13.16 7.28 47.89
C VAL A 620 -12.30 7.36 46.62
N ARG A 621 -11.00 7.68 46.75
CA ARG A 621 -10.07 7.72 45.61
C ARG A 621 -9.84 6.34 45.00
N ILE A 622 -9.68 5.29 45.81
CA ILE A 622 -9.54 3.91 45.35
C ILE A 622 -10.83 3.45 44.66
N MET A 623 -12.00 3.70 45.25
CA MET A 623 -13.29 3.39 44.64
C MET A 623 -13.45 4.07 43.27
N PHE A 624 -13.13 5.37 43.17
CA PHE A 624 -13.18 6.09 41.89
C PHE A 624 -12.16 5.54 40.87
N ALA A 625 -10.95 5.21 41.31
CA ALA A 625 -9.94 4.60 40.45
C ALA A 625 -10.38 3.23 39.92
N LEU A 626 -10.94 2.36 40.77
CA LEU A 626 -11.52 1.07 40.38
C LEU A 626 -12.66 1.27 39.38
N MET A 627 -13.59 2.20 39.63
CA MET A 627 -14.69 2.53 38.71
C MET A 627 -14.24 3.08 37.35
N ALA A 628 -13.12 3.82 37.32
CA ALA A 628 -12.59 4.45 36.11
C ALA A 628 -11.63 3.55 35.32
N LYS A 629 -10.92 2.63 35.99
CA LYS A 629 -9.87 1.79 35.39
C LYS A 629 -10.29 0.34 35.14
N ILE A 630 -11.26 -0.21 35.87
CA ILE A 630 -11.75 -1.58 35.61
C ILE A 630 -12.85 -1.53 34.54
N PRO A 631 -12.67 -2.18 33.36
CA PRO A 631 -13.64 -2.16 32.27
C PRO A 631 -15.04 -2.68 32.63
N ALA A 632 -15.13 -3.63 33.57
CA ALA A 632 -16.41 -4.11 34.09
C ALA A 632 -17.18 -3.01 34.84
N CYS A 633 -16.48 -2.25 35.70
CA CYS A 633 -17.06 -1.12 36.45
C CYS A 633 -17.30 0.11 35.56
N HIS A 634 -16.59 0.24 34.43
CA HIS A 634 -16.80 1.35 33.51
C HIS A 634 -18.23 1.41 32.95
N ARG A 635 -18.92 0.27 32.77
CA ARG A 635 -20.36 0.28 32.38
C ARG A 635 -21.22 1.04 33.38
N LEU A 636 -20.95 0.95 34.68
CA LEU A 636 -21.66 1.72 35.71
C LEU A 636 -21.29 3.22 35.63
N SER A 637 -20.04 3.54 35.31
CA SER A 637 -19.60 4.91 35.05
C SER A 637 -20.34 5.54 33.85
N SER A 638 -20.57 4.80 32.77
CA SER A 638 -21.28 5.33 31.59
C SER A 638 -22.79 5.47 31.77
N PHE A 639 -23.42 4.68 32.65
CA PHE A 639 -24.79 4.95 33.11
C PHE A 639 -24.86 6.22 33.97
N SER A 640 -23.89 6.41 34.87
CA SER A 640 -23.74 7.61 35.69
C SER A 640 -23.57 8.89 34.85
N ASP A 641 -23.00 8.80 33.64
CA ASP A 641 -22.94 9.92 32.67
C ASP A 641 -24.31 10.40 32.14
N ARG A 642 -25.43 9.76 32.47
CA ARG A 642 -26.78 10.28 32.16
C ARG A 642 -27.31 11.25 33.22
N SER A 643 -26.78 11.21 34.44
CA SER A 643 -27.23 12.05 35.55
C SER A 643 -26.42 13.34 35.65
N GLN A 644 -27.10 14.48 35.64
CA GLN A 644 -26.49 15.81 35.75
C GLN A 644 -25.67 15.98 37.05
N PHE A 645 -26.10 15.33 38.14
CA PHE A 645 -25.40 15.34 39.43
C PHE A 645 -24.01 14.69 39.32
N PHE A 646 -23.93 13.47 38.80
CA PHE A 646 -22.64 12.79 38.63
C PHE A 646 -21.79 13.43 37.54
N GLN A 647 -22.40 13.99 36.48
CA GLN A 647 -21.68 14.79 35.48
C GLN A 647 -20.95 15.98 36.13
N PHE A 648 -21.57 16.68 37.08
CA PHE A 648 -20.94 17.81 37.80
C PHE A 648 -19.71 17.36 38.61
N PHE A 649 -19.81 16.27 39.38
CA PHE A 649 -18.66 15.76 40.14
C PHE A 649 -17.54 15.23 39.22
N LYS A 650 -17.86 14.48 38.16
CA LYS A 650 -16.86 14.08 37.16
C LYS A 650 -16.20 15.29 36.49
N TRP A 651 -16.99 16.33 36.22
CA TRP A 651 -16.50 17.58 35.67
C TRP A 651 -15.52 18.30 36.62
N ILE A 652 -15.71 18.29 37.95
CA ILE A 652 -14.72 18.90 38.85
C ILE A 652 -13.33 18.24 38.71
N TYR A 653 -13.27 16.92 38.48
CA TYR A 653 -12.02 16.15 38.43
C TYR A 653 -11.44 15.92 37.02
N GLN A 654 -12.24 15.98 35.95
CA GLN A 654 -11.79 15.71 34.58
C GLN A 654 -12.57 16.52 33.53
N GLU A 655 -11.91 16.99 32.47
CA GLU A 655 -12.60 17.60 31.31
C GLU A 655 -13.30 16.54 30.46
N ARG A 656 -14.49 16.89 29.95
CA ARG A 656 -15.32 16.01 29.14
C ARG A 656 -14.87 16.10 27.69
N TYR A 657 -13.81 15.39 27.36
CA TYR A 657 -13.37 15.23 25.98
C TYR A 657 -14.31 14.30 25.19
N TYR A 658 -14.47 14.58 23.91
CA TYR A 658 -15.12 13.68 22.96
C TYR A 658 -14.12 12.62 22.46
N VAL A 659 -12.95 13.08 22.00
CA VAL A 659 -11.83 12.25 21.55
C VAL A 659 -11.29 11.40 22.72
N GLY A 660 -10.90 10.16 22.41
CA GLY A 660 -10.34 9.20 23.37
C GLY A 660 -11.35 8.51 24.28
N ARG A 661 -12.62 8.93 24.29
CA ARG A 661 -13.67 8.26 25.07
C ARG A 661 -14.04 6.91 24.45
N GLY A 662 -13.88 5.83 25.21
CA GLY A 662 -14.07 4.47 24.69
C GLY A 662 -12.77 3.68 24.47
N LEU A 663 -11.61 4.36 24.51
CA LEU A 663 -10.31 3.70 24.44
C LEU A 663 -9.97 3.11 25.81
N TYR A 664 -10.33 1.84 26.00
CA TYR A 664 -9.95 1.05 27.18
C TYR A 664 -9.02 -0.08 26.74
N GLU A 665 -7.92 -0.23 27.45
CA GLU A 665 -7.05 -1.40 27.34
C GLU A 665 -7.78 -2.64 27.87
N SER A 666 -7.35 -3.82 27.42
CA SER A 666 -7.83 -5.07 28.01
C SER A 666 -7.40 -5.16 29.48
N ILE A 667 -8.14 -5.92 30.30
CA ILE A 667 -7.75 -6.15 31.70
C ILE A 667 -6.37 -6.82 31.78
N SER A 668 -6.04 -7.68 30.81
CA SER A 668 -4.73 -8.36 30.76
C SER A 668 -3.61 -7.37 30.49
N ASP A 669 -3.78 -6.47 29.51
CA ASP A 669 -2.73 -5.51 29.13
C ASP A 669 -2.54 -4.43 30.19
N TYR A 670 -3.64 -3.94 30.76
CA TYR A 670 -3.58 -3.04 31.92
C TYR A 670 -2.88 -3.71 33.12
N ALA A 671 -3.18 -4.98 33.41
CA ALA A 671 -2.52 -5.72 34.49
C ALA A 671 -1.02 -5.92 34.22
N ARG A 672 -0.63 -6.28 32.98
CA ARG A 672 0.79 -6.38 32.56
C ARG A 672 1.51 -5.04 32.75
N TYR A 673 0.91 -3.94 32.30
CA TYR A 673 1.45 -2.59 32.46
C TYR A 673 1.62 -2.20 33.94
N VAL A 674 0.61 -2.48 34.78
CA VAL A 674 0.69 -2.22 36.23
C VAL A 674 1.79 -3.06 36.88
N ILE A 675 1.89 -4.37 36.58
CA ILE A 675 2.93 -5.26 37.12
C ILE A 675 4.33 -4.76 36.70
N PHE A 676 4.51 -4.40 35.44
CA PHE A 676 5.76 -3.84 34.92
C PHE A 676 6.22 -2.60 35.72
N TRP A 677 5.32 -1.64 35.94
CA TRP A 677 5.64 -0.45 36.74
C TRP A 677 5.82 -0.76 38.22
N VAL A 678 5.07 -1.70 38.81
CA VAL A 678 5.27 -2.13 40.20
C VAL A 678 6.67 -2.71 40.40
N VAL A 679 7.17 -3.53 39.46
CA VAL A 679 8.54 -4.06 39.50
C VAL A 679 9.59 -2.94 39.40
N ILE A 680 9.47 -2.03 38.43
CA ILE A 680 10.39 -0.87 38.30
C ILE A 680 10.42 -0.05 39.59
N LEU A 681 9.26 0.27 40.14
CA LEU A 681 9.16 1.10 41.34
C LEU A 681 9.67 0.36 42.58
N ALA A 682 9.44 -0.95 42.70
CA ALA A 682 10.01 -1.76 43.77
C ALA A 682 11.56 -1.77 43.72
N CYS A 683 12.15 -2.01 42.55
CA CYS A 683 13.61 -1.96 42.35
C CYS A 683 14.16 -0.56 42.65
N LYS A 684 13.57 0.48 42.06
CA LYS A 684 13.92 1.89 42.28
C LYS A 684 13.92 2.26 43.77
N PHE A 685 12.82 2.02 44.48
CA PHE A 685 12.69 2.48 45.86
C PHE A 685 13.52 1.63 46.84
N THR A 686 13.75 0.36 46.53
CA THR A 686 14.72 -0.47 47.28
C THR A 686 16.14 0.07 47.10
N PHE A 687 16.56 0.34 45.86
CA PHE A 687 17.86 0.95 45.55
C PHE A 687 18.03 2.32 46.23
N ALA A 688 17.04 3.20 46.11
CA ALA A 688 17.04 4.51 46.75
C ALA A 688 17.11 4.41 48.27
N TYR A 689 16.36 3.51 48.90
CA TYR A 689 16.41 3.35 50.36
C TYR A 689 17.78 2.89 50.84
N PHE A 690 18.33 1.80 50.29
CA PHE A 690 19.55 1.19 50.79
C PHE A 690 20.84 1.93 50.39
N LEU A 691 20.91 2.51 49.19
CA LEU A 691 22.15 3.07 48.63
C LEU A 691 22.16 4.60 48.50
N GLN A 692 21.00 5.28 48.49
CA GLN A 692 20.93 6.75 48.41
C GLN A 692 20.58 7.38 49.76
N ILE A 693 19.48 6.95 50.38
CA ILE A 693 18.88 7.64 51.53
C ILE A 693 19.52 7.18 52.86
N ARG A 694 19.53 5.87 53.14
CA ARG A 694 20.05 5.32 54.41
C ARG A 694 21.52 5.71 54.69
N PRO A 695 22.46 5.68 53.72
CA PRO A 695 23.86 6.05 53.99
C PRO A 695 24.06 7.54 54.34
N LEU A 696 23.13 8.42 53.97
CA LEU A 696 23.22 9.85 54.27
C LEU A 696 22.70 10.22 55.67
N VAL A 697 21.88 9.38 56.30
CA VAL A 697 21.26 9.67 57.61
C VAL A 697 22.30 9.90 58.70
N GLU A 698 23.30 9.01 58.81
CA GLU A 698 24.33 9.09 59.84
C GLU A 698 25.26 10.30 59.66
N PRO A 699 25.84 10.57 58.48
CA PRO A 699 26.54 11.83 58.19
C PRO A 699 25.69 13.07 58.46
N THR A 700 24.39 13.05 58.12
CA THR A 700 23.49 14.19 58.36
C THR A 700 23.30 14.44 59.86
N ASN A 701 23.07 13.39 60.64
CA ASN A 701 22.93 13.50 62.10
C ASN A 701 24.23 14.04 62.75
N ILE A 702 25.39 13.59 62.29
CA ILE A 702 26.70 14.11 62.75
C ILE A 702 26.82 15.61 62.41
N ILE A 703 26.55 16.01 61.17
CA ILE A 703 26.67 17.41 60.72
C ILE A 703 25.69 18.33 61.48
N VAL A 704 24.47 17.87 61.79
CA VAL A 704 23.48 18.63 62.58
C VAL A 704 23.89 18.77 64.05
N GLN A 705 24.65 17.81 64.59
CA GLN A 705 25.16 17.85 65.97
C GLN A 705 26.43 18.70 66.13
N LEU A 706 27.12 19.07 65.04
CA LEU A 706 28.27 19.98 65.10
C LEU A 706 27.83 21.44 65.33
N HIS A 707 28.16 21.96 66.51
CA HIS A 707 27.93 23.35 66.90
C HIS A 707 29.27 24.14 66.84
N ASP A 708 29.20 25.45 66.61
CA ASP A 708 30.33 26.40 66.65
C ASP A 708 31.52 26.14 65.68
N LEU A 709 31.25 25.66 64.47
CA LEU A 709 32.26 25.54 63.41
C LEU A 709 32.74 26.91 62.88
N LYS A 710 34.06 27.14 62.89
CA LYS A 710 34.70 28.27 62.17
C LYS A 710 34.98 27.89 60.71
N TYR A 711 34.11 28.32 59.80
CA TYR A 711 34.32 28.18 58.35
C TYR A 711 35.48 29.08 57.86
N SER A 712 36.26 28.58 56.91
CA SER A 712 37.40 29.28 56.30
C SER A 712 37.02 30.18 55.11
N TRP A 713 35.76 30.14 54.68
CA TRP A 713 35.19 30.93 53.60
C TRP A 713 34.10 31.87 54.13
N HIS A 714 33.73 32.90 53.35
CA HIS A 714 32.63 33.80 53.70
C HIS A 714 31.29 33.05 53.73
N ASP A 715 30.84 32.72 54.94
CA ASP A 715 29.57 32.04 55.18
C ASP A 715 28.39 33.03 55.17
N LEU A 716 27.54 32.90 54.15
CA LEU A 716 26.38 33.77 53.94
C LEU A 716 25.11 33.31 54.67
N VAL A 717 25.02 32.03 55.10
CA VAL A 717 23.74 31.41 55.54
C VAL A 717 23.89 30.39 56.68
N SER A 718 25.06 29.77 56.89
CA SER A 718 25.19 28.58 57.77
C SER A 718 25.30 28.93 59.26
N ARG A 719 25.84 30.11 59.58
CA ARG A 719 26.04 30.61 60.95
C ARG A 719 24.71 30.73 61.70
N GLY A 720 24.51 29.86 62.70
CA GLY A 720 23.27 29.77 63.48
C GLY A 720 22.16 28.90 62.85
N ASN A 721 22.37 28.35 61.66
CA ASN A 721 21.36 27.56 60.92
C ASN A 721 21.79 26.09 60.73
N LYS A 722 22.33 25.46 61.78
CA LYS A 722 22.67 24.02 61.87
C LYS A 722 23.37 23.44 60.63
N ASN A 723 24.31 24.18 60.05
CA ASN A 723 25.12 23.76 58.90
C ASN A 723 24.28 23.39 57.65
N ALA A 724 23.09 23.98 57.48
CA ALA A 724 22.10 23.59 56.48
C ALA A 724 22.60 23.61 55.02
N LEU A 725 23.50 24.54 54.66
CA LEU A 725 24.08 24.60 53.31
C LEU A 725 24.99 23.40 53.03
N THR A 726 25.75 22.94 54.04
CA THR A 726 26.58 21.74 53.94
C THR A 726 25.71 20.49 53.74
N ILE A 727 24.61 20.38 54.50
CA ILE A 727 23.64 19.29 54.34
C ILE A 727 23.01 19.32 52.93
N LEU A 728 22.60 20.50 52.45
CA LEU A 728 22.07 20.65 51.09
C LEU A 728 23.09 20.21 50.03
N SER A 729 24.36 20.58 50.17
CA SER A 729 25.42 20.20 49.23
C SER A 729 25.69 18.68 49.21
N LEU A 730 25.50 17.99 50.35
CA LEU A 730 25.63 16.54 50.46
C LEU A 730 24.42 15.81 49.82
N TRP A 731 23.21 16.31 50.05
CA TRP A 731 21.98 15.66 49.57
C TRP A 731 21.64 15.98 48.10
N ALA A 732 22.03 17.15 47.57
CA ALA A 732 21.61 17.59 46.24
C ALA A 732 22.05 16.65 45.08
N PRO A 733 23.30 16.14 45.02
CA PRO A 733 23.70 15.18 43.99
C PRO A 733 22.92 13.87 44.09
N VAL A 734 22.67 13.39 45.31
CA VAL A 734 21.94 12.14 45.57
C VAL A 734 20.45 12.29 45.22
N LEU A 735 19.85 13.45 45.48
CA LEU A 735 18.49 13.78 45.06
C LEU A 735 18.37 13.87 43.52
N ALA A 736 19.39 14.37 42.83
CA ALA A 736 19.42 14.37 41.37
C ALA A 736 19.46 12.94 40.80
N ILE A 737 20.28 12.05 41.38
CA ILE A 737 20.32 10.63 41.01
C ILE A 737 18.98 9.95 41.32
N TYR A 738 18.35 10.24 42.47
CA TYR A 738 17.02 9.74 42.82
C TYR A 738 15.92 10.13 41.81
N LEU A 739 16.03 11.29 41.16
CA LEU A 739 15.09 11.69 40.11
C LEU A 739 15.39 10.99 38.77
N MET A 740 16.67 10.72 38.48
CA MET A 740 17.12 10.13 37.21
C MET A 740 17.01 8.60 37.16
N ASP A 741 17.23 7.89 38.27
CA ASP A 741 17.40 6.43 38.31
C ASP A 741 16.20 5.62 37.77
N ILE A 742 14.99 6.22 37.73
CA ILE A 742 13.78 5.61 37.17
C ILE A 742 13.98 5.26 35.69
N HIS A 743 14.77 6.04 34.96
CA HIS A 743 15.10 5.78 33.56
C HIS A 743 16.04 4.57 33.41
N ILE A 744 16.96 4.35 34.36
CA ILE A 744 17.88 3.21 34.35
C ILE A 744 17.10 1.91 34.55
N TRP A 745 16.25 1.85 35.59
CA TRP A 745 15.41 0.69 35.87
C TRP A 745 14.38 0.42 34.76
N TYR A 746 13.80 1.47 34.18
CA TYR A 746 12.93 1.35 33.02
C TYR A 746 13.66 0.76 31.82
N THR A 747 14.85 1.26 31.46
CA THR A 747 15.60 0.78 30.30
C THR A 747 16.02 -0.68 30.45
N LEU A 748 16.51 -1.08 31.64
CA LEU A 748 16.90 -2.47 31.92
C LEU A 748 15.70 -3.42 31.85
N LEU A 749 14.57 -3.09 32.51
CA LEU A 749 13.40 -3.97 32.48
C LEU A 749 12.73 -3.99 31.10
N SER A 750 12.73 -2.86 30.36
CA SER A 750 12.22 -2.81 28.99
C SER A 750 13.04 -3.70 28.04
N ALA A 751 14.37 -3.71 28.17
CA ALA A 751 15.23 -4.59 27.39
C ALA A 751 14.98 -6.07 27.72
N LEU A 752 14.82 -6.42 29.01
CA LEU A 752 14.53 -7.79 29.43
C LEU A 752 13.15 -8.25 28.96
N VAL A 753 12.10 -7.47 29.22
CA VAL A 753 10.72 -7.80 28.84
C VAL A 753 10.57 -7.82 27.32
N GLY A 754 11.18 -6.86 26.61
CA GLY A 754 11.21 -6.84 25.15
C GLY A 754 11.95 -8.05 24.56
N GLY A 755 13.05 -8.49 25.17
CA GLY A 755 13.75 -9.72 24.78
C GLY A 755 12.91 -10.98 25.00
N VAL A 756 12.20 -11.08 26.12
CA VAL A 756 11.28 -12.21 26.40
C VAL A 756 10.07 -12.21 25.47
N MET A 757 9.48 -11.04 25.18
CA MET A 757 8.41 -10.91 24.19
C MET A 757 8.91 -11.29 22.79
N GLY A 758 10.07 -10.78 22.36
CA GLY A 758 10.65 -11.15 21.08
C GLY A 758 10.94 -12.65 20.94
N ALA A 759 11.43 -13.30 22.00
CA ALA A 759 11.63 -14.76 22.01
C ALA A 759 10.30 -15.54 21.95
N ARG A 760 9.26 -15.07 22.65
CA ARG A 760 7.91 -15.64 22.61
C ARG A 760 7.30 -15.55 21.22
N ASP A 761 7.48 -14.41 20.55
CA ASP A 761 6.93 -14.10 19.23
C ASP A 761 7.83 -14.63 18.09
N ARG A 762 8.85 -15.45 18.43
CA ARG A 762 9.82 -16.08 17.50
C ARG A 762 10.56 -15.09 16.60
N LEU A 763 10.78 -13.87 17.09
CA LEU A 763 11.54 -12.85 16.38
C LEU A 763 13.02 -13.26 16.29
N GLY A 764 13.46 -13.55 15.06
CA GLY A 764 14.79 -14.09 14.79
C GLY A 764 14.93 -15.55 15.23
N GLU A 765 13.99 -16.43 14.89
CA GLU A 765 14.26 -17.88 14.84
C GLU A 765 15.26 -18.20 13.70
N ILE A 766 15.18 -17.47 12.58
CA ILE A 766 16.13 -17.57 11.46
C ILE A 766 16.96 -16.27 11.43
N ARG A 767 18.23 -16.36 11.85
CA ARG A 767 19.18 -15.22 11.90
C ARG A 767 20.36 -15.33 10.94
N SER A 768 20.54 -16.49 10.30
CA SER A 768 21.66 -16.74 9.40
C SER A 768 21.23 -17.59 8.21
N ILE A 769 22.01 -17.53 7.14
CA ILE A 769 21.80 -18.35 5.94
C ILE A 769 21.92 -19.86 6.23
N GLU A 770 22.74 -20.24 7.21
CA GLU A 770 22.86 -21.63 7.67
C GLU A 770 21.57 -22.14 8.35
N MET A 771 20.91 -21.30 9.16
CA MET A 771 19.61 -21.63 9.74
C MET A 771 18.52 -21.73 8.66
N LEU A 772 18.58 -20.86 7.65
CA LEU A 772 17.69 -20.91 6.49
C LEU A 772 17.82 -22.25 5.75
N HIS A 773 19.04 -22.74 5.49
CA HIS A 773 19.27 -24.05 4.86
C HIS A 773 18.73 -25.21 5.70
N LYS A 774 19.01 -25.21 7.01
CA LYS A 774 18.55 -26.26 7.95
C LYS A 774 17.04 -26.28 8.16
N ARG A 775 16.33 -25.19 7.85
CA ARG A 775 14.87 -25.09 7.99
C ARG A 775 14.10 -25.11 6.66
N PHE A 776 14.78 -25.17 5.51
CA PHE A 776 14.12 -24.99 4.22
C PHE A 776 13.00 -26.00 3.96
N GLU A 777 13.17 -27.27 4.36
CA GLU A 777 12.15 -28.30 4.25
C GLU A 777 10.83 -27.96 4.97
N SER A 778 10.85 -27.19 6.06
CA SER A 778 9.63 -26.77 6.76
C SER A 778 9.02 -25.46 6.23
N PHE A 779 9.63 -24.80 5.24
CA PHE A 779 9.07 -23.59 4.63
C PHE A 779 7.77 -23.85 3.85
N PRO A 780 7.66 -24.88 2.99
CA PRO A 780 6.41 -25.16 2.27
C PRO A 780 5.25 -25.49 3.22
N GLU A 781 5.51 -26.22 4.31
CA GLU A 781 4.50 -26.55 5.32
C GLU A 781 4.04 -25.31 6.09
N ALA A 782 4.98 -24.46 6.56
CA ALA A 782 4.67 -23.22 7.24
C ALA A 782 3.91 -22.23 6.33
N PHE A 783 4.33 -22.11 5.07
CA PHE A 783 3.66 -21.31 4.05
C PHE A 783 2.23 -21.81 3.79
N ALA A 784 2.04 -23.12 3.58
CA ALA A 784 0.73 -23.69 3.31
C ALA A 784 -0.24 -23.49 4.48
N LYS A 785 0.23 -23.66 5.73
CA LYS A 785 -0.60 -23.49 6.94
C LYS A 785 -1.00 -22.03 7.19
N ASN A 786 -0.09 -21.08 6.96
CA ASN A 786 -0.29 -19.68 7.37
C ASN A 786 -0.80 -18.79 6.23
N LEU A 787 -0.31 -19.01 4.99
CA LEU A 787 -0.51 -18.10 3.85
C LEU A 787 -1.33 -18.70 2.68
N SER A 788 -1.51 -20.02 2.62
CA SER A 788 -2.40 -20.59 1.60
C SER A 788 -3.86 -20.54 2.07
N ALA A 789 -4.73 -19.91 1.27
CA ALA A 789 -6.17 -19.87 1.51
C ALA A 789 -6.88 -21.20 1.18
N SER A 790 -6.13 -22.18 0.65
CA SER A 790 -6.66 -23.49 0.25
C SER A 790 -7.11 -24.29 1.47
N ARG A 791 -8.43 -24.33 1.68
CA ARG A 791 -9.04 -25.39 2.48
C ARG A 791 -8.90 -26.69 1.71
N ILE A 792 -7.75 -27.35 1.81
CA ILE A 792 -7.54 -28.71 1.30
C ILE A 792 -8.71 -29.56 1.81
N PRO A 793 -9.62 -30.04 0.93
CA PRO A 793 -10.73 -30.85 1.39
C PRO A 793 -10.14 -32.12 1.95
N SER A 794 -10.31 -32.36 3.26
CA SER A 794 -9.80 -33.56 3.94
C SER A 794 -10.64 -34.79 3.54
N ARG A 795 -10.58 -35.13 2.26
CA ARG A 795 -10.99 -36.44 1.75
C ARG A 795 -9.94 -37.43 2.25
N ARG A 796 -10.42 -38.48 2.91
CA ARG A 796 -9.59 -39.57 3.44
C ARG A 796 -8.84 -40.21 2.27
N ILE A 797 -7.52 -40.19 2.33
CA ILE A 797 -6.62 -40.94 1.45
C ILE A 797 -5.80 -41.83 2.40
N ASP A 798 -5.54 -43.08 2.01
CA ASP A 798 -5.10 -44.11 2.96
C ASP A 798 -3.65 -43.97 3.47
N ARG A 799 -3.46 -44.37 4.72
CA ARG A 799 -2.43 -43.91 5.66
C ARG A 799 -0.97 -44.37 5.45
N VAL A 800 -0.61 -44.91 4.29
CA VAL A 800 0.72 -45.55 4.11
C VAL A 800 1.73 -44.68 3.35
N ASN A 801 1.27 -43.83 2.43
CA ASN A 801 2.12 -42.89 1.68
C ASN A 801 1.80 -41.40 1.98
N GLU A 802 1.12 -41.11 3.10
CA GLU A 802 0.61 -39.76 3.42
C GLU A 802 1.71 -38.67 3.49
N SER A 803 2.88 -38.97 4.06
CA SER A 803 3.92 -37.95 4.33
C SER A 803 4.56 -37.39 3.05
N GLU A 804 5.12 -38.22 2.18
CA GLU A 804 5.80 -37.73 0.96
C GLU A 804 4.80 -37.06 -0.01
N ILE A 805 3.56 -37.56 -0.11
CA ILE A 805 2.52 -36.98 -0.97
C ILE A 805 2.05 -35.61 -0.44
N THR A 806 1.85 -35.47 0.88
CA THR A 806 1.47 -34.17 1.47
C THR A 806 2.62 -33.17 1.39
N THR A 807 3.87 -33.56 1.67
CA THR A 807 5.05 -32.69 1.51
C THR A 807 5.22 -32.23 0.05
N LYS A 808 5.05 -33.13 -0.93
CA LYS A 808 5.07 -32.76 -2.35
C LYS A 808 3.94 -31.80 -2.73
N THR A 809 2.76 -31.95 -2.14
CA THR A 809 1.62 -31.03 -2.33
C THR A 809 1.93 -29.65 -1.74
N TYR A 810 2.52 -29.55 -0.55
CA TYR A 810 2.94 -28.26 0.00
C TYR A 810 4.07 -27.62 -0.82
N ALA A 811 5.03 -28.41 -1.29
CA ALA A 811 6.11 -27.96 -2.17
C ALA A 811 5.59 -27.39 -3.51
N SER A 812 4.57 -28.01 -4.12
CA SER A 812 3.97 -27.48 -5.36
C SER A 812 3.19 -26.18 -5.14
N ILE A 813 2.56 -25.99 -3.98
CA ILE A 813 1.90 -24.72 -3.60
C ILE A 813 2.94 -23.62 -3.32
N PHE A 814 4.08 -23.95 -2.70
CA PHE A 814 5.12 -22.99 -2.31
C PHE A 814 6.01 -22.55 -3.49
N SER A 815 6.35 -23.46 -4.40
CA SER A 815 7.35 -23.21 -5.45
C SER A 815 7.06 -21.98 -6.34
N PRO A 816 5.81 -21.64 -6.75
CA PRO A 816 5.56 -20.44 -7.56
C PRO A 816 5.88 -19.15 -6.81
N PHE A 817 5.50 -19.05 -5.52
CA PHE A 817 5.79 -17.87 -4.70
C PHE A 817 7.28 -17.70 -4.45
N TRP A 818 7.97 -18.79 -4.12
CA TRP A 818 9.41 -18.77 -3.96
C TRP A 818 10.10 -18.29 -5.24
N ASN A 819 9.71 -18.84 -6.40
CA ASN A 819 10.28 -18.47 -7.69
C ASN A 819 10.04 -17.01 -8.06
N GLU A 820 8.84 -16.45 -7.81
CA GLU A 820 8.56 -15.04 -8.06
C GLU A 820 9.37 -14.10 -7.13
N ILE A 821 9.67 -14.52 -5.89
CA ILE A 821 10.61 -13.81 -5.01
C ILE A 821 12.03 -13.84 -5.60
N ILE A 822 12.51 -15.00 -6.07
CA ILE A 822 13.84 -15.12 -6.69
C ILE A 822 13.94 -14.28 -7.98
N LYS A 823 12.92 -14.31 -8.84
CA LYS A 823 12.84 -13.43 -10.03
C LYS A 823 12.85 -11.95 -9.65
N SER A 824 12.09 -11.55 -8.64
CA SER A 824 12.09 -10.16 -8.17
C SER A 824 13.47 -9.71 -7.65
N LEU A 825 14.20 -10.59 -6.96
CA LEU A 825 15.61 -10.34 -6.58
C LEU A 825 16.54 -10.22 -7.80
N ARG A 826 16.26 -10.96 -8.89
CA ARG A 826 17.01 -10.86 -10.15
C ARG A 826 16.69 -9.56 -10.91
N GLU A 827 15.43 -9.14 -10.95
CA GLU A 827 14.96 -7.88 -11.54
C GLU A 827 15.45 -6.64 -10.77
N GLU A 828 15.80 -6.78 -9.48
CA GLU A 828 16.46 -5.73 -8.68
C GLU A 828 18.00 -5.76 -8.80
N ASP A 829 18.54 -6.72 -9.55
CA ASP A 829 19.97 -6.96 -9.78
C ASP A 829 20.74 -7.37 -8.50
N TYR A 830 20.08 -7.94 -7.48
CA TYR A 830 20.76 -8.46 -6.29
C TYR A 830 21.39 -9.85 -6.47
N ILE A 831 20.97 -10.62 -7.46
CA ILE A 831 21.50 -11.95 -7.76
C ILE A 831 21.85 -12.06 -9.24
N SER A 832 22.85 -12.89 -9.55
CA SER A 832 23.22 -13.24 -10.92
C SER A 832 22.25 -14.25 -11.57
N ASN A 833 22.28 -14.42 -12.90
CA ASN A 833 21.50 -15.46 -13.59
C ASN A 833 21.86 -16.87 -13.07
N ARG A 834 23.14 -17.09 -12.74
CA ARG A 834 23.63 -18.35 -12.14
C ARG A 834 23.06 -18.58 -10.74
N GLU A 835 22.97 -17.56 -9.90
CA GLU A 835 22.36 -17.68 -8.58
C GLU A 835 20.85 -17.89 -8.67
N MET A 836 20.18 -17.24 -9.62
CA MET A 836 18.76 -17.49 -9.92
C MET A 836 18.55 -18.98 -10.28
N ASP A 837 19.30 -19.53 -11.24
CA ASP A 837 19.23 -20.95 -11.62
C ASP A 837 19.44 -21.91 -10.44
N LEU A 838 20.25 -21.52 -9.45
CA LEU A 838 20.52 -22.35 -8.26
C LEU A 838 19.45 -22.21 -7.17
N LEU A 839 18.84 -21.03 -7.03
CA LEU A 839 17.82 -20.71 -6.03
C LEU A 839 16.41 -21.14 -6.45
N MET A 840 16.11 -21.19 -7.75
CA MET A 840 14.79 -21.57 -8.25
C MET A 840 14.39 -23.01 -7.84
N MET A 841 13.12 -23.16 -7.47
CA MET A 841 12.51 -24.43 -7.10
C MET A 841 11.69 -24.98 -8.28
N PRO A 842 11.85 -26.24 -8.70
CA PRO A 842 10.96 -26.84 -9.69
C PRO A 842 9.50 -26.80 -9.23
N SER A 843 8.55 -26.80 -10.16
CA SER A 843 7.11 -26.72 -9.85
C SER A 843 6.59 -27.86 -8.97
N ASN A 844 7.32 -28.98 -8.91
CA ASN A 844 6.95 -30.20 -8.18
C ASN A 844 5.61 -30.82 -8.64
N CYS A 845 5.01 -30.33 -9.73
CA CYS A 845 3.79 -30.88 -10.35
C CYS A 845 4.06 -32.07 -11.29
N GLY A 846 5.33 -32.36 -11.62
CA GLY A 846 5.70 -33.40 -12.57
C GLY A 846 5.61 -34.83 -12.03
N ASN A 847 5.77 -35.79 -12.95
CA ASN A 847 5.58 -37.24 -12.72
C ASN A 847 6.60 -37.90 -11.77
N LEU A 848 7.69 -37.22 -11.38
CA LEU A 848 8.64 -37.76 -10.40
C LEU A 848 7.96 -37.83 -9.02
N MET A 849 7.98 -38.99 -8.35
CA MET A 849 7.28 -39.17 -7.06
C MET A 849 7.97 -38.50 -5.85
N LEU A 850 9.08 -37.79 -6.06
CA LEU A 850 9.86 -37.11 -5.02
C LEU A 850 9.70 -35.58 -5.08
N VAL A 851 10.09 -34.91 -4.00
CA VAL A 851 10.23 -33.44 -3.96
C VAL A 851 11.58 -33.04 -4.53
N GLN A 852 11.57 -32.25 -5.60
CA GLN A 852 12.77 -31.62 -6.16
C GLN A 852 13.03 -30.29 -5.43
N TRP A 853 14.06 -30.27 -4.59
CA TRP A 853 14.47 -29.09 -3.82
C TRP A 853 15.35 -28.14 -4.65
N PRO A 854 15.45 -26.84 -4.33
CA PRO A 854 16.37 -25.94 -5.01
C PRO A 854 17.82 -26.44 -5.06
N LEU A 855 18.51 -26.21 -6.18
CA LEU A 855 19.85 -26.76 -6.41
C LEU A 855 20.87 -26.30 -5.36
N PHE A 856 20.77 -25.08 -4.84
CA PHE A 856 21.71 -24.56 -3.84
C PHE A 856 21.76 -25.38 -2.53
N LEU A 857 20.74 -26.19 -2.22
CA LEU A 857 20.75 -27.13 -1.10
C LEU A 857 21.46 -28.45 -1.45
N LEU A 858 21.45 -28.80 -2.75
CA LEU A 858 21.96 -30.06 -3.31
C LEU A 858 23.38 -29.94 -3.91
N THR A 859 23.90 -28.72 -4.09
CA THR A 859 25.26 -28.47 -4.62
C THR A 859 26.32 -29.23 -3.83
N SER A 860 27.34 -29.73 -4.54
CA SER A 860 28.42 -30.61 -4.05
C SER A 860 28.03 -31.94 -3.38
N LYS A 861 26.76 -32.17 -3.04
CA LYS A 861 26.30 -33.39 -2.34
C LYS A 861 26.54 -34.68 -3.12
N ILE A 862 26.36 -34.69 -4.44
CA ILE A 862 26.65 -35.88 -5.28
C ILE A 862 28.14 -36.22 -5.28
N MET A 863 29.02 -35.21 -5.25
CA MET A 863 30.47 -35.45 -5.19
C MET A 863 30.83 -36.14 -3.88
N LEU A 864 30.32 -35.62 -2.76
CA LEU A 864 30.52 -36.20 -1.43
C LEU A 864 29.93 -37.62 -1.31
N ALA A 865 28.74 -37.86 -1.88
CA ALA A 865 28.14 -39.18 -1.96
C ALA A 865 28.98 -40.16 -2.80
N ASN A 866 29.61 -39.70 -3.88
CA ASN A 866 30.52 -40.50 -4.70
C ASN A 866 31.82 -40.82 -3.96
N ASP A 867 32.36 -39.90 -3.17
CA ASP A 867 33.53 -40.14 -2.32
C ASP A 867 33.21 -41.21 -1.25
N TYR A 868 32.06 -41.10 -0.57
CA TYR A 868 31.56 -42.14 0.34
C TYR A 868 31.32 -43.49 -0.36
N ALA A 869 30.85 -43.50 -1.60
CA ALA A 869 30.67 -44.72 -2.39
C ALA A 869 32.00 -45.36 -2.83
N SER A 870 33.03 -44.57 -3.14
CA SER A 870 34.36 -45.11 -3.50
C SER A 870 35.12 -45.70 -2.32
N ASP A 871 34.92 -45.14 -1.12
CA ASP A 871 35.54 -45.61 0.13
C ASP A 871 34.74 -46.73 0.82
N CYS A 872 33.52 -47.02 0.35
CA CYS A 872 32.65 -48.03 0.94
C CYS A 872 33.24 -49.45 0.83
N LYS A 873 33.45 -50.09 1.98
CA LYS A 873 33.77 -51.53 2.12
C LYS A 873 32.66 -52.31 2.84
N ASP A 874 31.70 -51.58 3.40
CA ASP A 874 30.67 -52.06 4.31
C ASP A 874 29.36 -52.34 3.55
N SER A 875 28.28 -52.72 4.24
CA SER A 875 27.02 -53.11 3.59
C SER A 875 26.25 -51.95 2.93
N GLN A 876 25.34 -52.26 2.00
CA GLN A 876 24.46 -51.27 1.34
C GLN A 876 23.69 -50.41 2.37
N TYR A 877 23.27 -51.00 3.49
CA TYR A 877 22.55 -50.30 4.54
C TYR A 877 23.43 -49.26 5.26
N GLU A 878 24.71 -49.55 5.50
CA GLU A 878 25.64 -48.59 6.11
C GLU A 878 25.99 -47.44 5.17
N LEU A 879 26.16 -47.71 3.87
CA LEU A 879 26.36 -46.67 2.88
C LEU A 879 25.14 -45.74 2.82
N TRP A 880 23.93 -46.31 2.82
CA TRP A 880 22.70 -45.54 2.81
C TRP A 880 22.46 -44.77 4.13
N ASP A 881 22.82 -45.32 5.30
CA ASP A 881 22.81 -44.60 6.59
C ASP A 881 23.78 -43.42 6.57
N ARG A 882 25.02 -43.61 6.10
CA ARG A 882 26.00 -42.52 5.94
C ARG A 882 25.49 -41.44 4.98
N ILE A 883 24.80 -41.82 3.91
CA ILE A 883 24.17 -40.86 2.98
C ILE A 883 22.97 -40.15 3.63
N SER A 884 22.15 -40.86 4.39
CA SER A 884 20.90 -40.34 4.99
C SER A 884 21.11 -39.46 6.22
N LYS A 885 22.33 -39.37 6.77
CA LYS A 885 22.71 -38.38 7.80
C LYS A 885 22.62 -36.93 7.32
N ASP A 886 22.60 -36.73 6.01
CA ASP A 886 22.35 -35.44 5.36
C ASP A 886 21.15 -35.63 4.40
N GLU A 887 19.97 -35.19 4.83
CA GLU A 887 18.71 -35.38 4.12
C GLU A 887 18.79 -34.83 2.67
N TYR A 888 19.44 -33.68 2.48
CA TYR A 888 19.68 -33.08 1.16
C TYR A 888 20.63 -33.91 0.28
N MET A 889 21.58 -34.65 0.87
CA MET A 889 22.41 -35.58 0.10
C MET A 889 21.62 -36.82 -0.34
N ALA A 890 20.76 -37.37 0.53
CA ALA A 890 19.84 -38.44 0.13
C ALA A 890 18.86 -37.99 -0.96
N TYR A 891 18.31 -36.77 -0.88
CA TYR A 891 17.49 -36.18 -1.94
C TYR A 891 18.26 -36.00 -3.26
N ALA A 892 19.49 -35.47 -3.21
CA ALA A 892 20.33 -35.30 -4.41
C ALA A 892 20.62 -36.63 -5.13
N VAL A 893 20.91 -37.70 -4.38
CA VAL A 893 21.15 -39.04 -4.94
C VAL A 893 19.88 -39.62 -5.55
N LYS A 894 18.74 -39.58 -4.85
CA LYS A 894 17.44 -40.02 -5.38
C LYS A 894 17.09 -39.26 -6.67
N GLU A 895 17.19 -37.94 -6.65
CA GLU A 895 16.85 -37.09 -7.80
C GLU A 895 17.75 -37.36 -9.00
N CYS A 896 19.06 -37.50 -8.79
CA CYS A 896 20.00 -37.83 -9.88
C CYS A 896 19.64 -39.15 -10.55
N TYR A 897 19.28 -40.18 -9.78
CA TYR A 897 18.91 -41.49 -10.28
C TYR A 897 17.67 -41.43 -11.20
N TYR A 898 16.54 -40.92 -10.68
CA TYR A 898 15.29 -40.85 -11.45
C TYR A 898 15.33 -39.84 -12.60
N SER A 899 16.08 -38.74 -12.46
CA SER A 899 16.28 -37.77 -13.56
C SER A 899 17.08 -38.41 -14.69
N THR A 900 18.10 -39.21 -14.36
CA THR A 900 18.90 -39.95 -15.36
C THR A 900 18.06 -41.01 -16.06
N GLU A 901 17.22 -41.75 -15.32
CA GLU A 901 16.25 -42.71 -15.89
C GLU A 901 15.33 -42.03 -16.91
N LYS A 902 14.64 -40.96 -16.49
CA LYS A 902 13.67 -40.23 -17.32
C LYS A 902 14.32 -39.64 -18.56
N ILE A 903 15.50 -39.02 -18.43
CA ILE A 903 16.23 -38.39 -19.54
C ILE A 903 16.77 -39.46 -20.51
N LEU A 904 17.37 -40.54 -20.03
CA LEU A 904 17.86 -41.60 -20.93
C LEU A 904 16.70 -42.31 -21.65
N HIS A 905 15.56 -42.54 -20.97
CA HIS A 905 14.39 -43.13 -21.59
C HIS A 905 13.79 -42.23 -22.69
N SER A 906 13.85 -40.90 -22.54
CA SER A 906 13.29 -39.97 -23.53
C SER A 906 14.21 -39.69 -24.72
N LEU A 907 15.53 -39.71 -24.53
CA LEU A 907 16.52 -39.40 -25.57
C LEU A 907 16.67 -40.50 -26.64
N VAL A 908 16.35 -41.73 -26.28
CA VAL A 908 16.79 -42.94 -27.00
C VAL A 908 15.64 -43.56 -27.81
N ASP A 909 15.98 -44.18 -28.94
CA ASP A 909 15.06 -44.92 -29.81
C ASP A 909 14.61 -46.28 -29.21
N ALA A 910 13.67 -46.95 -29.89
CA ALA A 910 13.04 -48.17 -29.37
C ALA A 910 14.04 -49.29 -29.00
N GLU A 911 15.14 -49.45 -29.76
CA GLU A 911 16.16 -50.46 -29.48
C GLU A 911 16.94 -50.12 -28.21
N GLY A 912 17.35 -48.87 -28.01
CA GLY A 912 18.05 -48.46 -26.80
C GLY A 912 17.13 -48.19 -25.58
N GLN A 913 15.84 -47.91 -25.77
CA GLN A 913 14.86 -47.85 -24.67
C GLN A 913 14.78 -49.19 -23.93
N HIS A 914 14.86 -50.31 -24.65
CA HIS A 914 14.95 -51.64 -24.06
C HIS A 914 16.21 -51.83 -23.19
N TRP A 915 17.33 -51.18 -23.50
CA TRP A 915 18.51 -51.14 -22.61
C TRP A 915 18.21 -50.35 -21.33
N VAL A 916 17.69 -49.12 -21.45
CA VAL A 916 17.39 -48.26 -20.28
C VAL A 916 16.39 -48.93 -19.33
N VAL A 917 15.24 -49.39 -19.85
CA VAL A 917 14.18 -50.02 -19.05
C VAL A 917 14.67 -51.29 -18.33
N ARG A 918 15.58 -52.06 -18.96
CA ARG A 918 16.15 -53.25 -18.33
C ARG A 918 17.19 -52.90 -17.28
N LEU A 919 18.12 -51.98 -17.59
CA LEU A 919 19.14 -51.50 -16.66
C LEU A 919 18.52 -50.99 -15.35
N PHE A 920 17.55 -50.07 -15.43
CA PHE A 920 16.92 -49.51 -14.24
C PHE A 920 16.04 -50.53 -13.48
N ARG A 921 15.44 -51.51 -14.17
CA ARG A 921 14.77 -52.65 -13.52
C ARG A 921 15.74 -53.51 -12.72
N ASP A 922 16.80 -53.99 -13.34
CA ASP A 922 17.78 -54.89 -12.71
C ASP A 922 18.49 -54.19 -11.52
N LEU A 923 18.69 -52.87 -11.61
CA LEU A 923 19.15 -52.01 -10.51
C LEU A 923 18.10 -51.88 -9.39
N ASN A 924 16.84 -51.59 -9.71
CA ASN A 924 15.75 -51.46 -8.72
C ASN A 924 15.52 -52.79 -7.97
N ASP A 925 15.52 -53.92 -8.68
CA ASP A 925 15.40 -55.26 -8.07
C ASP A 925 16.60 -55.55 -7.14
N SER A 926 17.81 -55.14 -7.52
CA SER A 926 19.02 -55.27 -6.68
C SER A 926 18.96 -54.37 -5.44
N ILE A 927 18.43 -53.15 -5.56
CA ILE A 927 18.24 -52.23 -4.43
C ILE A 927 17.24 -52.84 -3.43
N ALA A 928 16.12 -53.38 -3.92
CA ALA A 928 15.08 -54.02 -3.11
C ALA A 928 15.57 -55.30 -2.40
N GLN A 929 16.48 -56.05 -3.04
CA GLN A 929 17.10 -57.26 -2.47
C GLN A 929 18.29 -56.97 -1.54
N GLY A 930 18.73 -55.72 -1.43
CA GLY A 930 19.91 -55.34 -0.63
C GLY A 930 21.25 -55.80 -1.21
N SER A 931 21.30 -56.13 -2.50
CA SER A 931 22.43 -56.76 -3.19
C SER A 931 23.26 -55.80 -4.05
N LEU A 932 23.05 -54.48 -3.95
CA LEU A 932 23.63 -53.47 -4.85
C LEU A 932 25.16 -53.59 -5.00
N LEU A 933 25.89 -53.89 -3.92
CA LEU A 933 27.35 -54.08 -3.92
C LEU A 933 27.84 -55.31 -4.70
N VAL A 934 26.96 -56.27 -4.96
CA VAL A 934 27.20 -57.45 -5.81
C VAL A 934 26.81 -57.14 -7.27
N THR A 935 25.87 -56.23 -7.47
CA THR A 935 25.34 -55.79 -8.78
C THR A 935 26.23 -54.77 -9.48
N ILE A 936 26.82 -53.81 -8.76
CA ILE A 936 27.60 -52.70 -9.34
C ILE A 936 28.96 -52.46 -8.68
N ASN A 937 29.92 -51.99 -9.46
CA ASN A 937 31.23 -51.55 -9.00
C ASN A 937 31.21 -50.04 -8.66
N LEU A 938 30.96 -49.72 -7.38
CA LEU A 938 30.88 -48.33 -6.90
C LEU A 938 32.12 -47.48 -7.23
N LYS A 939 33.32 -48.07 -7.32
CA LYS A 939 34.55 -47.34 -7.69
C LYS A 939 34.53 -46.78 -9.12
N LYS A 940 33.63 -47.28 -9.98
CA LYS A 940 33.42 -46.79 -11.34
C LYS A 940 32.30 -45.74 -11.44
N LEU A 941 31.63 -45.41 -10.34
CA LEU A 941 30.53 -44.43 -10.32
C LEU A 941 31.01 -43.02 -10.72
N GLN A 942 32.21 -42.60 -10.29
CA GLN A 942 32.83 -41.34 -10.75
C GLN A 942 33.07 -41.31 -12.27
N LEU A 943 33.39 -42.46 -12.89
CA LEU A 943 33.57 -42.57 -14.34
C LEU A 943 32.22 -42.43 -15.07
N VAL A 944 31.16 -43.09 -14.57
CA VAL A 944 29.78 -42.93 -15.08
C VAL A 944 29.35 -41.46 -14.98
N GLN A 945 29.58 -40.81 -13.83
CA GLN A 945 29.27 -39.40 -13.60
C GLN A 945 29.98 -38.48 -14.62
N SER A 946 31.25 -38.77 -14.95
CA SER A 946 32.01 -37.98 -15.92
C SER A 946 31.42 -38.06 -17.34
N ARG A 947 30.97 -39.25 -17.77
CA ARG A 947 30.34 -39.46 -19.09
C ARG A 947 28.95 -38.85 -19.15
N LEU A 948 28.16 -38.99 -18.08
CA LEU A 948 26.84 -38.35 -17.96
C LEU A 948 26.94 -36.81 -17.96
N THR A 949 27.97 -36.24 -17.33
CA THR A 949 28.27 -34.81 -17.38
C THR A 949 28.61 -34.34 -18.81
N GLY A 950 29.41 -35.11 -19.54
CA GLY A 950 29.72 -34.84 -20.95
C GLY A 950 28.48 -34.91 -21.86
N LEU A 951 27.64 -35.91 -21.68
CA LEU A 951 26.39 -36.09 -22.42
C LEU A 951 25.42 -34.91 -22.18
N THR A 952 25.15 -34.59 -20.91
CA THR A 952 24.22 -33.50 -20.54
C THR A 952 24.70 -32.13 -21.03
N GLY A 953 26.02 -31.87 -20.98
CA GLY A 953 26.60 -30.62 -21.48
C GLY A 953 26.48 -30.40 -22.99
N LEU A 954 26.40 -31.47 -23.78
CA LEU A 954 26.14 -31.41 -25.23
C LEU A 954 24.66 -31.15 -25.54
N LEU A 955 23.75 -31.74 -24.77
CA LEU A 955 22.30 -31.69 -24.98
C LEU A 955 21.64 -30.35 -24.60
N ILE A 956 22.27 -29.55 -23.73
CA ILE A 956 21.74 -28.23 -23.28
C ILE A 956 21.70 -27.19 -24.41
N ARG A 957 22.53 -27.35 -25.43
CA ARG A 957 22.67 -26.41 -26.56
C ARG A 957 21.77 -26.84 -27.72
N ASP A 958 21.43 -25.93 -28.61
CA ASP A 958 20.54 -26.27 -29.74
C ASP A 958 21.12 -27.33 -30.68
N GLU A 959 20.19 -28.07 -31.31
CA GLU A 959 20.47 -29.18 -32.21
C GLU A 959 21.27 -28.71 -33.44
N THR A 960 22.39 -29.36 -33.71
CA THR A 960 23.20 -29.17 -34.93
C THR A 960 23.79 -30.51 -35.33
N ALA A 961 23.97 -30.75 -36.63
CA ALA A 961 24.43 -32.06 -37.14
C ALA A 961 25.73 -32.56 -36.48
N GLY A 962 26.67 -31.65 -36.21
CA GLY A 962 27.92 -31.98 -35.49
C GLY A 962 27.71 -32.32 -34.00
N ARG A 963 26.75 -31.68 -33.31
CA ARG A 963 26.41 -32.01 -31.92
C ARG A 963 25.60 -33.30 -31.83
N ALA A 964 24.72 -33.59 -32.78
CA ALA A 964 24.00 -34.85 -32.84
C ALA A 964 24.97 -36.04 -32.91
N ALA A 965 25.96 -36.00 -33.81
CA ALA A 965 27.02 -37.01 -33.86
C ALA A 965 27.86 -37.09 -32.57
N GLY A 966 28.13 -35.93 -31.93
CA GLY A 966 28.77 -35.86 -30.61
C GLY A 966 27.95 -36.52 -29.49
N VAL A 967 26.63 -36.35 -29.50
CA VAL A 967 25.71 -36.98 -28.54
C VAL A 967 25.60 -38.49 -28.80
N THR A 968 25.51 -38.95 -30.06
CA THR A 968 25.55 -40.39 -30.39
C THR A 968 26.83 -41.03 -29.84
N LYS A 969 27.98 -40.37 -30.04
CA LYS A 969 29.26 -40.83 -29.48
C LYS A 969 29.24 -40.84 -27.94
N ALA A 970 28.76 -39.78 -27.29
CA ALA A 970 28.70 -39.70 -25.83
C ALA A 970 27.73 -40.73 -25.21
N LEU A 971 26.61 -41.03 -25.87
CA LEU A 971 25.68 -42.11 -25.49
C LEU A 971 26.33 -43.48 -25.62
N LEU A 972 27.07 -43.72 -26.70
CA LEU A 972 27.78 -44.99 -26.90
C LEU A 972 28.91 -45.17 -25.87
N GLU A 973 29.70 -44.13 -25.58
CA GLU A 973 30.69 -44.14 -24.50
C GLU A 973 30.04 -44.39 -23.12
N LEU A 974 28.87 -43.79 -22.85
CA LEU A 974 28.13 -44.02 -21.61
C LEU A 974 27.60 -45.47 -21.53
N TYR A 975 27.05 -46.00 -22.63
CA TYR A 975 26.60 -47.39 -22.73
C TYR A 975 27.75 -48.38 -22.46
N GLU A 976 28.92 -48.15 -23.04
CA GLU A 976 30.10 -49.01 -22.86
C GLU A 976 30.61 -49.00 -21.41
N VAL A 977 30.76 -47.81 -20.82
CA VAL A 977 31.16 -47.68 -19.41
C VAL A 977 30.14 -48.31 -18.46
N VAL A 978 28.84 -48.07 -18.68
CA VAL A 978 27.78 -48.62 -17.81
C VAL A 978 27.72 -50.15 -17.94
N THR A 979 27.66 -50.68 -19.16
CA THR A 979 27.42 -52.13 -19.38
C THR A 979 28.67 -52.99 -19.15
N HIS A 980 29.87 -52.48 -19.44
CA HIS A 980 31.10 -53.29 -19.36
C HIS A 980 32.03 -52.97 -18.18
N GLU A 981 31.96 -51.76 -17.58
CA GLU A 981 32.82 -51.39 -16.42
C GLU A 981 32.06 -51.19 -15.10
N PHE A 982 30.82 -50.71 -15.14
CA PHE A 982 30.04 -50.39 -13.93
C PHE A 982 29.21 -51.58 -13.41
N LEU A 983 28.57 -52.36 -14.29
CA LEU A 983 27.90 -53.60 -13.91
C LEU A 983 28.90 -54.71 -13.52
N SER A 984 28.52 -55.56 -12.57
CA SER A 984 29.30 -56.73 -12.18
C SER A 984 29.25 -57.83 -13.25
N GLN A 985 30.21 -58.76 -13.18
CA GLN A 985 30.45 -59.77 -14.21
C GLN A 985 29.20 -60.62 -14.52
N ASN A 986 28.42 -61.00 -13.51
CA ASN A 986 27.20 -61.80 -13.66
C ASN A 986 26.10 -61.09 -14.47
N LEU A 987 25.96 -59.77 -14.33
CA LEU A 987 24.97 -58.98 -15.07
C LEU A 987 25.49 -58.60 -16.45
N ARG A 988 26.79 -58.31 -16.57
CA ARG A 988 27.46 -58.10 -17.85
C ARG A 988 27.24 -59.29 -18.79
N GLU A 989 27.38 -60.53 -18.31
CA GLU A 989 27.11 -61.75 -19.10
C GLU A 989 25.64 -61.87 -19.54
N GLN A 990 24.68 -61.31 -18.80
CA GLN A 990 23.25 -61.27 -19.17
C GLN A 990 22.89 -60.18 -20.19
N PHE A 991 23.67 -59.11 -20.27
CA PHE A 991 23.59 -58.13 -21.37
C PHE A 991 24.35 -58.63 -22.60
N ASP A 992 25.52 -59.28 -22.42
CA ASP A 992 26.35 -59.84 -23.50
C ASP A 992 25.71 -61.08 -24.17
N THR A 993 24.79 -61.78 -23.50
CA THR A 993 23.95 -62.83 -24.13
C THR A 993 22.75 -62.29 -24.92
N TRP A 994 22.44 -61.00 -24.81
CA TRP A 994 21.26 -60.41 -25.45
C TRP A 994 21.56 -60.01 -26.91
N GLN A 995 21.40 -60.97 -27.81
CA GLN A 995 21.76 -60.82 -29.24
C GLN A 995 21.10 -59.64 -29.96
N LEU A 996 19.99 -59.08 -29.47
CA LEU A 996 19.32 -57.93 -30.09
C LEU A 996 20.16 -56.64 -29.97
N LEU A 997 20.56 -56.26 -28.75
CA LEU A 997 21.41 -55.06 -28.54
C LEU A 997 22.79 -55.22 -29.16
N LEU A 998 23.37 -56.43 -29.09
CA LEU A 998 24.69 -56.71 -29.66
C LEU A 998 24.70 -56.66 -31.18
N ARG A 999 23.64 -57.12 -31.85
CA ARG A 999 23.48 -56.93 -33.32
C ARG A 999 23.25 -55.46 -33.66
N ALA A 1000 22.37 -54.76 -32.93
CA ALA A 1000 22.12 -53.33 -33.13
C ALA A 1000 23.41 -52.48 -33.00
N ARG A 1001 24.28 -52.82 -32.03
CA ARG A 1001 25.61 -52.19 -31.87
C ARG A 1001 26.54 -52.51 -33.03
N ASN A 1002 26.70 -53.79 -33.38
CA ASN A 1002 27.62 -54.22 -34.44
C ASN A 1002 27.22 -53.71 -35.83
N ASP A 1003 25.92 -53.54 -36.08
CA ASP A 1003 25.37 -53.00 -37.32
C ASP A 1003 25.35 -51.45 -37.35
N GLY A 1004 25.82 -50.78 -36.31
CA GLY A 1004 25.82 -49.31 -36.20
C GLY A 1004 24.43 -48.67 -36.08
N ARG A 1005 23.41 -49.46 -35.70
CA ARG A 1005 22.01 -49.03 -35.59
C ARG A 1005 21.64 -48.47 -34.22
N LEU A 1006 22.32 -48.93 -33.17
CA LEU A 1006 22.13 -48.48 -31.78
C LEU A 1006 22.43 -46.98 -31.64
N PHE A 1007 21.47 -46.21 -31.12
CA PHE A 1007 21.54 -44.73 -30.99
C PHE A 1007 21.66 -43.97 -32.33
N SER A 1008 21.33 -44.59 -33.45
CA SER A 1008 21.35 -43.94 -34.77
C SER A 1008 20.30 -42.84 -34.93
N LYS A 1009 19.22 -42.88 -34.13
CA LYS A 1009 18.15 -41.87 -34.14
C LYS A 1009 17.89 -41.32 -32.73
N ILE A 1010 18.52 -40.20 -32.40
CA ILE A 1010 18.31 -39.49 -31.14
C ILE A 1010 17.01 -38.67 -31.18
N LEU A 1011 16.24 -38.73 -30.10
CA LEU A 1011 15.12 -37.83 -29.85
C LEU A 1011 15.63 -36.61 -29.06
N TRP A 1012 15.87 -35.49 -29.75
CA TRP A 1012 16.31 -34.27 -29.06
C TRP A 1012 15.20 -33.72 -28.14
N PRO A 1013 15.50 -33.30 -26.90
CA PRO A 1013 14.51 -32.75 -25.98
C PRO A 1013 13.90 -31.46 -26.54
N LYS A 1014 12.66 -31.54 -27.02
CA LYS A 1014 11.88 -30.39 -27.50
C LYS A 1014 11.01 -29.77 -26.41
N ASP A 1015 10.52 -30.59 -25.49
CA ASP A 1015 9.64 -30.15 -24.41
C ASP A 1015 10.37 -29.25 -23.41
N PRO A 1016 9.76 -28.13 -22.96
CA PRO A 1016 10.42 -27.19 -22.04
C PRO A 1016 10.75 -27.84 -20.70
N GLU A 1017 9.84 -28.66 -20.14
CA GLU A 1017 10.09 -29.43 -18.90
C GLU A 1017 11.34 -30.31 -19.02
N MET A 1018 11.53 -30.96 -20.18
CA MET A 1018 12.66 -31.84 -20.42
C MET A 1018 13.98 -31.07 -20.56
N LYS A 1019 13.96 -29.89 -21.18
CA LYS A 1019 15.11 -28.97 -21.24
C LYS A 1019 15.48 -28.43 -19.86
N GLU A 1020 14.50 -28.08 -19.02
CA GLU A 1020 14.74 -27.64 -17.64
C GLU A 1020 15.32 -28.77 -16.77
N GLN A 1021 14.74 -29.97 -16.81
CA GLN A 1021 15.24 -31.14 -16.08
C GLN A 1021 16.67 -31.51 -16.52
N LEU A 1022 16.98 -31.39 -17.82
CA LEU A 1022 18.32 -31.59 -18.35
C LEU A 1022 19.32 -30.53 -17.86
N LYS A 1023 18.97 -29.24 -17.95
CA LYS A 1023 19.78 -28.13 -17.42
C LYS A 1023 20.05 -28.32 -15.93
N ARG A 1024 19.01 -28.70 -15.18
CA ARG A 1024 19.05 -28.96 -13.74
C ARG A 1024 19.94 -30.16 -13.39
N LEU A 1025 19.82 -31.29 -14.09
CA LEU A 1025 20.71 -32.45 -13.89
C LEU A 1025 22.17 -32.09 -14.17
N HIS A 1026 22.45 -31.34 -15.24
CA HIS A 1026 23.81 -30.89 -15.53
C HIS A 1026 24.38 -30.00 -14.43
N LEU A 1027 23.61 -29.04 -13.91
CA LEU A 1027 24.04 -28.19 -12.80
C LEU A 1027 24.27 -29.01 -11.52
N LEU A 1028 23.38 -29.94 -11.20
CA LEU A 1028 23.52 -30.88 -10.07
C LEU A 1028 24.79 -31.73 -10.16
N LEU A 1029 25.22 -32.09 -11.38
CA LEU A 1029 26.44 -32.85 -11.66
C LEU A 1029 27.72 -32.01 -11.78
N THR A 1030 27.63 -30.70 -11.97
CA THR A 1030 28.80 -29.84 -12.26
C THR A 1030 29.14 -28.82 -11.18
N VAL A 1031 28.14 -28.33 -10.43
CA VAL A 1031 28.33 -27.22 -9.49
C VAL A 1031 28.98 -27.69 -8.19
N LYS A 1032 30.21 -27.20 -7.97
CA LYS A 1032 31.04 -27.47 -6.79
C LYS A 1032 31.02 -26.34 -5.75
N ASP A 1033 30.24 -25.29 -5.99
CA ASP A 1033 30.16 -24.14 -5.08
C ASP A 1033 29.60 -24.57 -3.71
N SER A 1034 30.08 -23.92 -2.64
CA SER A 1034 29.56 -24.15 -1.30
C SER A 1034 28.24 -23.41 -1.11
N ALA A 1035 27.18 -24.16 -0.79
CA ALA A 1035 25.85 -23.66 -0.48
C ALA A 1035 25.86 -22.46 0.50
N THR A 1036 26.78 -22.46 1.47
CA THR A 1036 26.95 -21.45 2.53
C THR A 1036 27.02 -20.00 2.05
N ASN A 1037 27.39 -19.75 0.79
CA ASN A 1037 27.60 -18.41 0.26
C ASN A 1037 26.51 -17.91 -0.71
N ILE A 1038 25.45 -18.68 -0.97
CA ILE A 1038 24.41 -18.34 -1.96
C ILE A 1038 23.14 -17.83 -1.25
N PRO A 1039 22.52 -16.70 -1.69
CA PRO A 1039 23.07 -15.69 -2.61
C PRO A 1039 24.24 -14.93 -1.96
N LYS A 1040 25.12 -14.31 -2.75
CA LYS A 1040 26.28 -13.56 -2.23
C LYS A 1040 25.90 -12.20 -1.64
N ASN A 1041 25.02 -11.46 -2.32
CA ASN A 1041 24.62 -10.10 -1.95
C ASN A 1041 23.94 -10.07 -0.55
N LEU A 1042 24.31 -9.08 0.26
CA LEU A 1042 23.84 -8.95 1.65
C LEU A 1042 22.36 -8.56 1.75
N GLU A 1043 21.84 -7.80 0.79
CA GLU A 1043 20.44 -7.37 0.76
C GLU A 1043 19.51 -8.52 0.36
N ALA A 1044 19.90 -9.33 -0.64
CA ALA A 1044 19.21 -10.59 -0.95
C ALA A 1044 19.16 -11.52 0.27
N ARG A 1045 20.28 -11.73 0.98
CA ARG A 1045 20.33 -12.51 2.22
C ARG A 1045 19.37 -11.96 3.28
N ARG A 1046 19.37 -10.63 3.50
CA ARG A 1046 18.50 -9.95 4.47
C ARG A 1046 17.02 -10.15 4.16
N ARG A 1047 16.63 -9.97 2.88
CA ARG A 1047 15.24 -10.13 2.43
C ARG A 1047 14.75 -11.58 2.56
N LEU A 1048 15.56 -12.56 2.13
CA LEU A 1048 15.21 -13.98 2.28
C LEU A 1048 15.13 -14.41 3.75
N GLN A 1049 16.05 -13.98 4.61
CA GLN A 1049 16.00 -14.23 6.06
C GLN A 1049 14.75 -13.60 6.70
N PHE A 1050 14.40 -12.36 6.34
CA PHE A 1050 13.20 -11.71 6.87
C PHE A 1050 11.90 -12.42 6.43
N PHE A 1051 11.78 -12.75 5.14
CA PHE A 1051 10.65 -13.51 4.61
C PHE A 1051 10.51 -14.87 5.31
N THR A 1052 11.57 -15.67 5.33
CA THR A 1052 11.54 -17.00 5.95
C THR A 1052 11.28 -16.94 7.45
N ASN A 1053 11.84 -15.98 8.20
CA ASN A 1053 11.51 -15.80 9.61
C ASN A 1053 10.02 -15.47 9.82
N SER A 1054 9.43 -14.65 8.95
CA SER A 1054 8.01 -14.28 9.06
C SER A 1054 7.08 -15.50 8.97
N LEU A 1055 7.43 -16.54 8.21
CA LEU A 1055 6.63 -17.77 8.09
C LEU A 1055 6.47 -18.54 9.41
N PHE A 1056 7.37 -18.35 10.38
CA PHE A 1056 7.34 -19.02 11.70
C PHE A 1056 6.77 -18.16 12.83
N MET A 1057 6.52 -16.87 12.56
CA MET A 1057 5.85 -15.97 13.50
C MET A 1057 4.35 -16.32 13.62
N ASP A 1058 3.71 -15.85 14.70
CA ASP A 1058 2.27 -16.00 14.88
C ASP A 1058 1.53 -15.04 13.93
N ILE A 1059 1.03 -15.57 12.81
CA ILE A 1059 0.34 -14.83 11.75
C ILE A 1059 -1.07 -15.42 11.60
N PRO A 1060 -2.14 -14.59 11.53
CA PRO A 1060 -3.49 -15.08 11.29
C PRO A 1060 -3.61 -15.74 9.92
N GLN A 1061 -4.34 -16.86 9.84
CA GLN A 1061 -4.54 -17.62 8.60
C GLN A 1061 -5.08 -16.72 7.47
N ALA A 1062 -4.40 -16.75 6.33
CA ALA A 1062 -4.81 -16.01 5.14
C ALA A 1062 -6.18 -16.45 4.63
N LYS A 1063 -7.01 -15.46 4.27
CA LYS A 1063 -8.24 -15.62 3.51
C LYS A 1063 -7.95 -15.52 2.01
N PRO A 1064 -8.84 -16.03 1.13
CA PRO A 1064 -8.74 -15.79 -0.31
C PRO A 1064 -8.62 -14.30 -0.65
N VAL A 1065 -7.97 -13.96 -1.77
CA VAL A 1065 -7.81 -12.56 -2.21
C VAL A 1065 -9.17 -11.87 -2.36
N SER A 1066 -10.18 -12.59 -2.86
CA SER A 1066 -11.57 -12.12 -2.95
C SER A 1066 -12.18 -11.76 -1.60
N GLU A 1067 -11.80 -12.43 -0.50
CA GLU A 1067 -12.23 -12.13 0.87
C GLU A 1067 -11.36 -11.10 1.60
N MET A 1068 -10.24 -10.66 1.00
CA MET A 1068 -9.33 -9.69 1.64
C MET A 1068 -10.03 -8.34 1.85
N ILE A 1069 -9.69 -7.65 2.94
CA ILE A 1069 -10.07 -6.24 3.15
C ILE A 1069 -9.27 -5.39 2.16
N PRO A 1070 -9.91 -4.54 1.32
CA PRO A 1070 -9.19 -3.68 0.40
C PRO A 1070 -8.41 -2.60 1.17
N PHE A 1071 -7.25 -2.21 0.66
CA PHE A 1071 -6.46 -1.12 1.22
C PHE A 1071 -5.82 -0.26 0.12
N SER A 1072 -5.50 0.98 0.46
CA SER A 1072 -4.83 1.90 -0.44
C SER A 1072 -3.61 2.49 0.23
N VAL A 1073 -2.54 2.68 -0.53
CA VAL A 1073 -1.30 3.30 -0.06
C VAL A 1073 -1.17 4.67 -0.71
N PHE A 1074 -0.98 5.70 0.11
CA PHE A 1074 -0.90 7.09 -0.30
C PHE A 1074 0.53 7.61 -0.11
N THR A 1075 1.14 8.15 -1.16
CA THR A 1075 2.45 8.80 -1.10
C THR A 1075 2.31 10.28 -1.49
N PRO A 1076 2.47 11.22 -0.54
CA PRO A 1076 2.52 12.64 -0.87
C PRO A 1076 3.85 12.98 -1.55
N TYR A 1077 3.78 13.85 -2.54
CA TYR A 1077 4.92 14.38 -3.30
C TYR A 1077 4.67 15.87 -3.59
N TYR A 1078 5.72 16.67 -3.76
CA TYR A 1078 5.60 18.05 -4.14
C TYR A 1078 6.26 18.34 -5.49
N SER A 1079 7.59 18.31 -5.55
CA SER A 1079 8.37 18.72 -6.73
C SER A 1079 9.77 18.10 -6.79
N GLU A 1080 10.00 17.01 -6.06
CA GLU A 1080 11.27 16.31 -5.98
C GLU A 1080 11.63 15.64 -7.33
N THR A 1081 12.91 15.39 -7.61
CA THR A 1081 13.29 14.61 -8.80
C THR A 1081 12.74 13.19 -8.70
N VAL A 1082 12.13 12.69 -9.77
CA VAL A 1082 11.40 11.42 -9.77
C VAL A 1082 12.28 10.29 -10.30
N LEU A 1083 12.89 10.53 -11.47
CA LEU A 1083 13.94 9.72 -12.08
C LEU A 1083 15.10 10.63 -12.43
N TYR A 1084 16.34 10.19 -12.20
CA TYR A 1084 17.51 10.93 -12.67
C TYR A 1084 17.54 11.03 -14.19
N SER A 1085 17.96 12.18 -14.71
CA SER A 1085 18.31 12.39 -16.12
C SER A 1085 19.75 11.93 -16.40
N MET A 1086 20.05 11.52 -17.63
CA MET A 1086 21.42 11.15 -18.02
C MET A 1086 22.43 12.30 -17.80
N SER A 1087 21.99 13.55 -17.93
CA SER A 1087 22.80 14.73 -17.60
C SER A 1087 23.20 14.77 -16.13
N GLU A 1088 22.29 14.49 -15.20
CA GLU A 1088 22.59 14.48 -13.75
C GLU A 1088 23.50 13.30 -13.36
N LEU A 1089 23.45 12.18 -14.09
CA LEU A 1089 24.27 11.00 -13.81
C LEU A 1089 25.76 11.23 -14.09
N CYS A 1090 26.07 11.97 -15.16
CA CYS A 1090 27.43 12.24 -15.63
C CYS A 1090 28.02 13.57 -15.13
N VAL A 1091 27.25 14.42 -14.47
CA VAL A 1091 27.79 15.65 -13.84
C VAL A 1091 28.64 15.27 -12.64
N GLU A 1092 29.89 15.71 -12.66
CA GLU A 1092 30.82 15.59 -11.54
C GLU A 1092 30.52 16.67 -10.47
N ASN A 1093 30.56 16.26 -9.20
CA ASN A 1093 30.53 17.18 -8.05
C ASN A 1093 31.89 17.89 -7.88
N GLU A 1094 32.00 18.77 -6.86
CA GLU A 1094 33.23 19.52 -6.55
C GLU A 1094 34.49 18.64 -6.37
N ASP A 1095 34.32 17.37 -5.96
CA ASP A 1095 35.37 16.36 -5.82
C ASP A 1095 35.71 15.57 -7.11
N GLY A 1096 35.12 15.90 -8.26
CA GLY A 1096 35.31 15.16 -9.53
C GLY A 1096 34.57 13.80 -9.59
N ILE A 1097 33.54 13.62 -8.75
CA ILE A 1097 32.80 12.35 -8.64
C ILE A 1097 31.38 12.50 -9.20
N SER A 1098 31.03 11.67 -10.19
CA SER A 1098 29.69 11.57 -10.76
C SER A 1098 28.78 10.64 -9.94
N ILE A 1099 27.44 10.81 -10.06
CA ILE A 1099 26.46 9.96 -9.36
C ILE A 1099 26.58 8.51 -9.82
N LEU A 1100 26.79 8.28 -11.12
CA LEU A 1100 26.95 6.94 -11.69
C LEU A 1100 28.19 6.23 -11.12
N PHE A 1101 29.36 6.89 -11.14
CA PHE A 1101 30.60 6.34 -10.59
C PHE A 1101 30.46 6.01 -9.10
N TYR A 1102 29.84 6.90 -8.32
CA TYR A 1102 29.60 6.68 -6.90
C TYR A 1102 28.78 5.41 -6.63
N LEU A 1103 27.68 5.20 -7.38
CA LEU A 1103 26.82 4.03 -7.22
C LEU A 1103 27.51 2.73 -7.68
N GLN A 1104 28.28 2.76 -8.77
CA GLN A 1104 29.10 1.62 -9.20
C GLN A 1104 30.11 1.18 -8.13
N LYS A 1105 30.66 2.12 -7.34
CA LYS A 1105 31.61 1.81 -6.25
C LYS A 1105 30.93 1.31 -4.97
N ILE A 1106 29.70 1.72 -4.68
CA ILE A 1106 28.95 1.24 -3.52
C ILE A 1106 28.28 -0.12 -3.78
N TYR A 1107 27.79 -0.35 -5.00
CA TYR A 1107 27.05 -1.56 -5.39
C TYR A 1107 27.74 -2.32 -6.53
N PRO A 1108 29.02 -2.76 -6.36
CA PRO A 1108 29.80 -3.35 -7.45
C PRO A 1108 29.28 -4.73 -7.89
N ASP A 1109 28.68 -5.50 -6.96
CA ASP A 1109 28.02 -6.77 -7.24
C ASP A 1109 26.69 -6.57 -7.97
N GLU A 1110 25.88 -5.61 -7.54
CA GLU A 1110 24.61 -5.30 -8.21
C GLU A 1110 24.81 -4.65 -9.59
N TRP A 1111 25.90 -3.91 -9.78
CA TRP A 1111 26.29 -3.39 -11.10
C TRP A 1111 26.69 -4.53 -12.04
N ALA A 1112 27.47 -5.51 -11.58
CA ALA A 1112 27.81 -6.68 -12.38
C ALA A 1112 26.57 -7.50 -12.80
N ASN A 1113 25.61 -7.68 -11.88
CA ASN A 1113 24.35 -8.36 -12.18
C ASN A 1113 23.46 -7.56 -13.15
N PHE A 1114 23.49 -6.23 -13.10
CA PHE A 1114 22.79 -5.34 -14.04
C PHE A 1114 23.36 -5.45 -15.46
N LEU A 1115 24.70 -5.41 -15.60
CA LEU A 1115 25.37 -5.66 -16.87
C LEU A 1115 25.00 -7.05 -17.44
N GLU A 1116 25.03 -8.09 -16.59
CA GLU A 1116 24.60 -9.45 -16.94
C GLU A 1116 23.11 -9.54 -17.35
N ARG A 1117 22.25 -8.58 -16.95
CA ARG A 1117 20.82 -8.55 -17.30
C ARG A 1117 20.58 -7.96 -18.68
N ILE A 1118 21.27 -6.86 -19.00
CA ILE A 1118 21.16 -6.18 -20.29
C ILE A 1118 21.94 -6.92 -21.38
N GLY A 1119 22.96 -7.70 -21.00
CA GLY A 1119 23.82 -8.43 -21.95
C GLY A 1119 24.99 -7.60 -22.47
N CYS A 1120 25.15 -6.37 -21.95
CA CYS A 1120 26.38 -5.59 -22.10
C CYS A 1120 27.47 -6.20 -21.20
N GLY A 1121 28.66 -6.45 -21.74
CA GLY A 1121 29.81 -6.96 -20.98
C GLY A 1121 30.45 -5.89 -20.09
N GLU A 1122 31.78 -5.95 -19.94
CA GLU A 1122 32.57 -4.80 -19.46
C GLU A 1122 32.45 -3.65 -20.47
N SER A 1123 31.39 -2.87 -20.33
CA SER A 1123 30.95 -1.82 -21.24
C SER A 1123 31.35 -0.45 -20.69
N SER A 1124 31.65 0.45 -21.62
CA SER A 1124 31.97 1.84 -21.36
C SER A 1124 30.69 2.67 -21.18
N GLU A 1125 30.80 3.83 -20.53
CA GLU A 1125 29.63 4.72 -20.31
C GLU A 1125 29.01 5.26 -21.62
N ASP A 1126 29.73 5.16 -22.74
CA ASP A 1126 29.24 5.57 -24.06
C ASP A 1126 28.33 4.52 -24.71
N ASP A 1127 28.51 3.22 -24.42
CA ASP A 1127 27.72 2.14 -25.03
C ASP A 1127 26.22 2.26 -24.68
N PHE A 1128 25.89 2.76 -23.48
CA PHE A 1128 24.50 2.98 -23.05
C PHE A 1128 23.77 4.09 -23.82
N LYS A 1129 24.51 5.00 -24.49
CA LYS A 1129 23.94 6.15 -25.21
C LYS A 1129 23.42 5.77 -26.60
N GLU A 1130 23.84 4.62 -27.15
CA GLU A 1130 23.40 4.16 -28.47
C GLU A 1130 21.98 3.57 -28.45
N SER A 1131 21.53 3.07 -27.28
CA SER A 1131 20.23 2.42 -27.10
C SER A 1131 19.33 3.21 -26.13
N PRO A 1132 18.16 3.71 -26.58
CA PRO A 1132 17.24 4.44 -25.70
C PRO A 1132 16.57 3.53 -24.65
N SER A 1133 16.53 2.21 -24.90
CA SER A 1133 16.04 1.22 -23.93
C SER A 1133 17.03 1.08 -22.78
N ASP A 1134 18.31 0.93 -23.09
CA ASP A 1134 19.35 0.66 -22.08
C ASP A 1134 19.69 1.93 -21.29
N THR A 1135 19.59 3.10 -21.94
CA THR A 1135 19.51 4.41 -21.26
C THR A 1135 18.38 4.45 -20.22
N MET A 1136 17.18 3.93 -20.53
CA MET A 1136 16.05 3.93 -19.59
C MET A 1136 16.26 2.95 -18.43
N GLU A 1137 16.73 1.74 -18.70
CA GLU A 1137 17.10 0.75 -17.69
C GLU A 1137 18.18 1.28 -16.73
N LEU A 1138 19.19 1.98 -17.25
CA LEU A 1138 20.21 2.65 -16.43
C LEU A 1138 19.62 3.74 -15.53
N ARG A 1139 18.76 4.61 -16.10
CA ARG A 1139 18.04 5.64 -15.32
C ARG A 1139 17.20 5.02 -14.19
N PHE A 1140 16.53 3.90 -14.46
CA PHE A 1140 15.80 3.15 -13.44
C PHE A 1140 16.72 2.53 -12.39
N TRP A 1141 17.78 1.82 -12.78
CA TRP A 1141 18.74 1.18 -11.86
C TRP A 1141 19.36 2.18 -10.88
N VAL A 1142 19.73 3.37 -11.36
CA VAL A 1142 20.22 4.47 -10.51
C VAL A 1142 19.10 5.05 -9.65
N SER A 1143 17.92 5.33 -10.22
CA SER A 1143 16.81 5.96 -9.49
C SER A 1143 16.23 5.07 -8.39
N TYR A 1144 16.23 3.74 -8.54
CA TYR A 1144 15.82 2.83 -7.46
C TYR A 1144 16.79 2.80 -6.27
N ARG A 1145 18.04 3.26 -6.46
CA ARG A 1145 19.06 3.35 -5.41
C ARG A 1145 19.12 4.76 -4.81
N GLY A 1146 19.06 5.80 -5.63
CA GLY A 1146 19.21 7.21 -5.23
C GLY A 1146 17.93 8.06 -5.09
N GLN A 1147 16.79 7.69 -5.71
CA GLN A 1147 15.54 8.45 -5.59
C GLN A 1147 14.53 7.77 -4.67
N THR A 1148 13.94 8.57 -3.77
CA THR A 1148 12.99 8.05 -2.79
C THR A 1148 11.66 7.65 -3.43
N LEU A 1149 11.07 8.49 -4.30
CA LEU A 1149 9.76 8.20 -4.88
C LEU A 1149 9.79 6.94 -5.74
N ALA A 1150 10.68 6.84 -6.74
CA ALA A 1150 10.79 5.67 -7.61
C ALA A 1150 10.97 4.35 -6.83
N ARG A 1151 11.84 4.36 -5.81
CA ARG A 1151 12.02 3.21 -4.91
C ARG A 1151 10.76 2.87 -4.12
N THR A 1152 10.04 3.87 -3.62
CA THR A 1152 8.76 3.66 -2.91
C THR A 1152 7.67 3.14 -3.83
N VAL A 1153 7.52 3.66 -5.05
CA VAL A 1153 6.52 3.15 -6.01
C VAL A 1153 6.80 1.67 -6.31
N ARG A 1154 8.02 1.33 -6.75
CA ARG A 1154 8.42 -0.06 -7.05
C ARG A 1154 8.14 -1.00 -5.88
N GLY A 1155 8.57 -0.61 -4.67
CA GLY A 1155 8.37 -1.41 -3.46
C GLY A 1155 6.90 -1.64 -3.09
N MET A 1156 6.04 -0.63 -3.25
CA MET A 1156 4.61 -0.74 -2.97
C MET A 1156 3.86 -1.53 -4.05
N MET A 1157 4.30 -1.47 -5.31
CA MET A 1157 3.68 -2.21 -6.41
C MET A 1157 3.90 -3.73 -6.33
N TYR A 1158 4.84 -4.20 -5.51
CA TYR A 1158 4.96 -5.63 -5.18
C TYR A 1158 3.73 -6.19 -4.46
N TYR A 1159 2.97 -5.38 -3.70
CA TYR A 1159 1.68 -5.83 -3.16
C TYR A 1159 0.71 -6.20 -4.29
N ARG A 1160 0.65 -5.40 -5.35
CA ARG A 1160 -0.20 -5.67 -6.52
C ARG A 1160 0.22 -6.97 -7.23
N ARG A 1161 1.53 -7.14 -7.48
CA ARG A 1161 2.08 -8.35 -8.12
C ARG A 1161 1.76 -9.62 -7.31
N ALA A 1162 1.97 -9.56 -5.99
CA ALA A 1162 1.66 -10.66 -5.07
C ALA A 1162 0.16 -11.01 -5.04
N LEU A 1163 -0.73 -10.02 -5.04
CA LEU A 1163 -2.19 -10.25 -5.09
C LEU A 1163 -2.64 -10.85 -6.42
N MET A 1164 -2.05 -10.44 -7.54
CA MET A 1164 -2.32 -11.07 -8.85
C MET A 1164 -1.89 -12.54 -8.87
N LEU A 1165 -0.66 -12.84 -8.43
CA LEU A 1165 -0.14 -14.22 -8.34
C LEU A 1165 -1.03 -15.10 -7.43
N GLN A 1166 -1.35 -14.62 -6.22
CA GLN A 1166 -2.20 -15.33 -5.27
C GLN A 1166 -3.59 -15.59 -5.85
N SER A 1167 -4.24 -14.58 -6.43
CA SER A 1167 -5.58 -14.71 -7.03
C SER A 1167 -5.62 -15.69 -8.21
N TYR A 1168 -4.54 -15.76 -8.98
CA TYR A 1168 -4.40 -16.66 -10.12
C TYR A 1168 -4.28 -18.12 -9.66
N LEU A 1169 -3.46 -18.37 -8.62
CA LEU A 1169 -3.26 -19.71 -8.05
C LEU A 1169 -4.51 -20.21 -7.31
N GLU A 1170 -5.18 -19.34 -6.52
CA GLU A 1170 -6.41 -19.70 -5.81
C GLU A 1170 -7.52 -20.20 -6.74
N ARG A 1171 -7.72 -19.55 -7.90
CA ARG A 1171 -8.70 -19.99 -8.90
C ARG A 1171 -8.29 -21.29 -9.60
N ARG A 1172 -7.01 -21.45 -9.93
CA ARG A 1172 -6.50 -22.67 -10.59
C ARG A 1172 -6.63 -23.92 -9.72
N CYS A 1173 -6.42 -23.80 -8.40
CA CYS A 1173 -6.65 -24.90 -7.46
C CYS A 1173 -8.13 -25.30 -7.32
N LEU A 1174 -9.08 -24.42 -7.66
CA LEU A 1174 -10.52 -24.72 -7.64
C LEU A 1174 -10.99 -25.37 -8.96
N GLY A 1175 -10.49 -24.91 -10.12
CA GLY A 1175 -10.88 -25.43 -11.44
C GLY A 1175 -10.24 -26.77 -11.83
N GLY A 1176 -9.07 -27.10 -11.28
CA GLY A 1176 -8.31 -28.32 -11.64
C GLY A 1176 -8.97 -29.67 -11.31
N ILE A 1177 -10.18 -29.67 -10.73
CA ILE A 1177 -10.97 -30.88 -10.44
C ILE A 1177 -11.90 -31.25 -11.60
N GLU A 1178 -12.28 -30.31 -12.48
CA GLU A 1178 -13.29 -30.55 -13.53
C GLU A 1178 -12.69 -30.75 -14.93
N ASP A 1179 -11.63 -30.02 -15.31
CA ASP A 1179 -11.17 -29.96 -16.72
C ASP A 1179 -10.03 -30.90 -17.12
N GLY A 1180 -9.38 -31.62 -16.18
CA GLY A 1180 -8.37 -32.64 -16.51
C GLY A 1180 -7.11 -32.13 -17.25
N ASN A 1181 -6.88 -30.82 -17.29
CA ASN A 1181 -5.76 -30.21 -18.02
C ASN A 1181 -4.39 -30.60 -17.45
N SER A 1182 -3.43 -30.78 -18.36
CA SER A 1182 -2.10 -31.34 -18.06
C SER A 1182 -1.21 -30.41 -17.21
N ALA A 1183 -0.24 -31.01 -16.53
CA ALA A 1183 0.74 -30.31 -15.67
C ALA A 1183 1.60 -29.24 -16.37
N ALA A 1184 1.50 -29.08 -17.69
CA ALA A 1184 2.20 -28.04 -18.45
C ALA A 1184 1.78 -26.62 -18.06
N GLU A 1185 0.51 -26.38 -17.70
CA GLU A 1185 0.04 -25.03 -17.32
C GLU A 1185 0.54 -24.55 -15.95
N TYR A 1186 1.05 -25.45 -15.10
CA TYR A 1186 1.66 -25.09 -13.81
C TYR A 1186 3.05 -24.46 -13.93
N ILE A 1187 3.69 -24.56 -15.10
CA ILE A 1187 5.06 -24.09 -15.33
C ILE A 1187 5.07 -22.59 -15.68
N ASP A 1188 4.04 -22.10 -16.39
CA ASP A 1188 3.93 -20.69 -16.76
C ASP A 1188 3.55 -19.81 -15.56
N THR A 1189 4.61 -19.37 -14.89
CA THR A 1189 4.60 -18.37 -13.82
C THR A 1189 4.51 -16.94 -14.34
N GLN A 1190 4.52 -16.67 -15.65
CA GLN A 1190 4.27 -15.32 -16.21
C GLN A 1190 2.79 -15.13 -16.62
N GLY A 1191 2.04 -16.21 -16.82
CA GLY A 1191 0.62 -16.15 -17.22
C GLY A 1191 -0.30 -15.35 -16.28
N TYR A 1192 0.06 -15.13 -15.00
CA TYR A 1192 -0.70 -14.26 -14.11
C TYR A 1192 -0.59 -12.77 -14.46
N GLU A 1193 0.54 -12.31 -15.02
CA GLU A 1193 0.70 -10.92 -15.45
C GLU A 1193 -0.20 -10.63 -16.66
N LEU A 1194 -0.40 -11.64 -17.51
CA LEU A 1194 -1.29 -11.60 -18.67
C LEU A 1194 -2.77 -11.87 -18.33
N SER A 1195 -3.08 -12.45 -17.15
CA SER A 1195 -4.44 -12.76 -16.70
C SER A 1195 -5.21 -11.48 -16.29
N PRO A 1196 -6.23 -11.04 -17.05
CA PRO A 1196 -6.91 -9.78 -16.75
C PRO A 1196 -7.87 -9.91 -15.56
N ASP A 1197 -8.36 -11.12 -15.29
CA ASP A 1197 -9.13 -11.48 -14.09
C ASP A 1197 -8.32 -11.29 -12.80
N ALA A 1198 -7.10 -11.85 -12.74
CA ALA A 1198 -6.22 -11.71 -11.58
C ALA A 1198 -5.82 -10.24 -11.37
N ARG A 1199 -5.61 -9.51 -12.46
CA ARG A 1199 -5.38 -8.06 -12.48
C ARG A 1199 -6.57 -7.28 -11.90
N ALA A 1200 -7.78 -7.52 -12.40
CA ALA A 1200 -9.00 -6.88 -11.91
C ALA A 1200 -9.27 -7.22 -10.43
N GLN A 1201 -9.05 -8.46 -10.02
CA GLN A 1201 -9.18 -8.87 -8.62
C GLN A 1201 -8.19 -8.13 -7.72
N ALA A 1202 -6.95 -7.92 -8.16
CA ALA A 1202 -5.96 -7.12 -7.43
C ALA A 1202 -6.33 -5.63 -7.40
N ASP A 1203 -6.83 -5.07 -8.50
CA ASP A 1203 -7.21 -3.64 -8.59
C ASP A 1203 -8.46 -3.29 -7.75
N ILE A 1204 -9.39 -4.24 -7.54
CA ILE A 1204 -10.50 -4.12 -6.55
C ILE A 1204 -9.98 -4.05 -5.10
N LYS A 1205 -8.79 -4.58 -4.83
CA LYS A 1205 -8.26 -4.88 -3.49
C LYS A 1205 -7.10 -3.98 -3.06
N PHE A 1206 -6.32 -3.48 -4.00
CA PHE A 1206 -5.15 -2.64 -3.74
C PHE A 1206 -5.08 -1.48 -4.72
N THR A 1207 -4.88 -0.28 -4.20
CA THR A 1207 -4.69 0.93 -5.00
C THR A 1207 -3.50 1.74 -4.47
N TYR A 1208 -2.54 2.05 -5.33
CA TYR A 1208 -1.45 2.96 -5.00
C TYR A 1208 -1.74 4.35 -5.56
N VAL A 1209 -1.57 5.39 -4.72
CA VAL A 1209 -1.90 6.78 -5.08
C VAL A 1209 -0.72 7.70 -4.76
N VAL A 1210 -0.08 8.23 -5.81
CA VAL A 1210 0.88 9.33 -5.71
C VAL A 1210 0.12 10.66 -5.79
N SER A 1211 0.21 11.47 -4.75
CA SER A 1211 -0.46 12.77 -4.69
C SER A 1211 0.54 13.90 -4.81
N CYS A 1212 0.57 14.51 -5.99
CA CYS A 1212 1.43 15.65 -6.30
C CYS A 1212 0.62 16.96 -6.30
N GLN A 1213 0.91 17.85 -5.35
CA GLN A 1213 0.15 19.10 -5.17
C GLN A 1213 0.18 20.02 -6.40
N ILE A 1214 1.29 20.00 -7.15
CA ILE A 1214 1.49 20.83 -8.34
C ILE A 1214 1.42 20.04 -9.65
N TYR A 1215 0.89 18.80 -9.65
CA TYR A 1215 0.86 17.95 -10.85
C TYR A 1215 0.16 18.61 -12.02
N GLY A 1216 -0.98 19.26 -11.76
CA GLY A 1216 -1.70 20.02 -12.77
C GLY A 1216 -0.86 21.13 -13.41
N LEU A 1217 -0.04 21.82 -12.61
CA LEU A 1217 0.90 22.84 -13.09
C LEU A 1217 2.06 22.20 -13.86
N GLN A 1218 2.71 21.17 -13.30
CA GLN A 1218 3.81 20.44 -13.97
C GLN A 1218 3.37 19.93 -15.35
N LYS A 1219 2.23 19.23 -15.41
CA LYS A 1219 1.62 18.73 -16.65
C LYS A 1219 1.28 19.85 -17.64
N GLN A 1220 0.70 20.96 -17.18
CA GLN A 1220 0.46 22.15 -18.03
C GLN A 1220 1.76 22.77 -18.57
N THR A 1221 2.84 22.75 -17.78
CA THR A 1221 4.16 23.24 -18.20
C THR A 1221 4.98 22.22 -19.01
N LYS A 1222 4.44 21.02 -19.29
CA LYS A 1222 5.16 19.89 -19.91
C LYS A 1222 6.51 19.58 -19.21
N LYS A 1223 6.53 19.67 -17.89
CA LYS A 1223 7.68 19.34 -17.03
C LYS A 1223 7.98 17.83 -17.06
N GLN A 1224 9.26 17.46 -17.06
CA GLN A 1224 9.69 16.06 -17.14
C GLN A 1224 9.16 15.25 -15.95
N GLU A 1225 9.12 15.86 -14.77
CA GLU A 1225 8.61 15.25 -13.54
C GLU A 1225 7.18 14.69 -13.70
N ALA A 1226 6.31 15.37 -14.47
CA ALA A 1226 4.95 14.90 -14.71
C ALA A 1226 4.86 13.72 -15.70
N ALA A 1227 5.89 13.53 -16.54
CA ALA A 1227 6.03 12.38 -17.43
C ALA A 1227 6.68 11.20 -16.68
N ASP A 1228 7.74 11.45 -15.90
CA ASP A 1228 8.38 10.44 -15.05
C ASP A 1228 7.38 9.88 -13.99
N ILE A 1229 6.48 10.70 -13.42
CA ILE A 1229 5.37 10.23 -12.55
C ILE A 1229 4.36 9.36 -13.29
N ALA A 1230 4.14 9.58 -14.60
CA ALA A 1230 3.19 8.79 -15.39
C ALA A 1230 3.82 7.51 -15.98
N LEU A 1231 5.13 7.34 -15.81
CA LEU A 1231 5.90 6.17 -16.23
C LEU A 1231 6.05 5.13 -15.09
N LEU A 1232 5.99 5.58 -13.84
CA LEU A 1232 6.01 4.77 -12.61
C LEU A 1232 4.64 4.16 -12.28
#